data_AF-A0A1I0NQ43-F1
#
_entry.id   AF-A0A1I0NQ43-F1
#
_cell.length_a   1.000
_cell.length_b   1.000
_cell.length_c   1.000
_cell.angle_alpha   90.00
_cell.angle_beta   90.00
_cell.angle_gamma   90.00
#
_symmetry.space_group_name_H-M   'P 1'
#
loop_
_entity.id
_entity.type
_entity.pdbx_description
1 polymer ?
#
loop_
_entity_poly.entity_id
_entity_poly.type
_entity_poly.pdbx_seq_one_letter_code
_entity_poly.pdbx_strand_id
1 'polypeptide(L)'
;MTDDLDDLKAALHAAPPAPDASKKEADLALAMKNFDDLQGSRDGARPTSDAPKFGALGKGVLEMLNALNTRGGLAATTALVAVGFAVLVVMPNVDRVEMPGVTMTPTPTVDDTLIEREEAIAPSAPKPLGKVAQPPARTRSDSTTELRAQTGQATPSVVAEPLMEADGSPFADSDGYIKYDDMPGILPVPRDARGEEYANEVPSPLKITTEDPVSTFSIDVDTASYAVVRRDLKSGYLPNPNAVRIEEMVNYFPYTYPAPEGPHPFAPTVTTMQTPWNSGTQLVQIGIQGEMITDRPPLNLVFLIDTSGSMSDPDKLPLLKQSLRLMLSELRPEDEVAIVAYAGSAGEVLEPTKAADRDTILGALDRLDAGGSTAGAQGIELAYQIADRMAADGEVGRVLLATDGDFNVGIHDPDALKDFIADKRDTGTYLSILGFGRGNLDDATMQALAQNGNGQAAYIDTLGEARKVLVDQLSGVLYPLADDVKIQIEFNPTQIAEYRLIGYETRTLAREDFNNDKVDAGEIGAGHQVTAIYEVTPVGSDAVLTDALRYAPSPDADGSDEIGFLKLRYKRPGEDVSTLIETPIMSDADKAGSEQQFAAAIAGFGQLLREDKYLGDWTYSDAIALANGSKGDDPYGYRAEAVTLMRLAESLSN
;
A
#
# COMPACT_ATOMS: atom_id res chain seq x y z
N MET A 1 31.58 48.01 -4.12
CA MET A 1 31.09 46.61 -4.11
C MET A 1 32.26 45.73 -3.74
N THR A 2 32.61 45.79 -2.44
CA THR A 2 33.75 45.08 -1.83
C THR A 2 33.54 45.00 -0.32
N ASP A 3 33.09 46.10 0.31
CA ASP A 3 32.92 46.19 1.77
C ASP A 3 31.93 45.15 2.32
N ASP A 4 30.77 44.99 1.68
CA ASP A 4 29.66 44.14 2.15
C ASP A 4 30.06 42.68 2.45
N LEU A 5 31.06 42.16 1.72
CA LEU A 5 31.53 40.77 1.86
C LEU A 5 32.56 40.61 2.99
N ASP A 6 33.36 41.65 3.26
CA ASP A 6 34.34 41.64 4.36
C ASP A 6 33.68 42.01 5.68
N ASP A 7 32.64 42.87 5.68
CA ASP A 7 31.75 43.08 6.84
C ASP A 7 31.02 41.77 7.22
N LEU A 8 30.53 40.99 6.24
CA LEU A 8 29.88 39.71 6.51
C LEU A 8 30.86 38.69 7.14
N LYS A 9 32.12 38.65 6.68
CA LYS A 9 33.17 37.83 7.32
C LYS A 9 33.51 38.31 8.73
N ALA A 10 33.57 39.63 8.95
CA ALA A 10 33.81 40.19 10.27
C ALA A 10 32.69 39.81 11.25
N ALA A 11 31.43 39.81 10.79
CA ALA A 11 30.27 39.35 11.56
C ALA A 11 30.33 37.84 11.85
N LEU A 12 30.67 37.00 10.86
CA LEU A 12 30.79 35.54 11.02
C LEU A 12 31.96 35.10 11.93
N HIS A 13 32.98 35.94 12.10
CA HIS A 13 34.08 35.69 13.03
C HIS A 13 33.93 36.39 14.39
N ALA A 14 32.86 37.19 14.59
CA ALA A 14 32.54 37.75 15.89
C ALA A 14 31.95 36.67 16.81
N ALA A 15 32.37 36.65 18.08
CA ALA A 15 31.72 35.80 19.08
C ALA A 15 30.24 36.22 19.24
N PRO A 16 29.29 35.27 19.32
CA PRO A 16 27.88 35.60 19.45
C PRO A 16 27.63 36.44 20.71
N PRO A 17 26.75 37.45 20.66
CA PRO A 17 26.50 38.34 21.79
C PRO A 17 25.98 37.54 22.99
N ALA A 18 26.50 37.86 24.18
CA ALA A 18 26.08 37.20 25.41
C ALA A 18 24.56 37.36 25.60
N PRO A 19 23.84 36.30 26.05
CA PRO A 19 22.38 36.28 26.06
C PRO A 19 21.82 37.37 26.99
N ASP A 20 21.15 38.35 26.38
CA ASP A 20 20.48 39.44 27.09
C ASP A 20 19.18 38.94 27.74
N ALA A 21 19.23 38.76 29.06
CA ALA A 21 18.09 38.32 29.85
C ALA A 21 16.90 39.30 29.77
N SER A 22 17.15 40.60 29.60
CA SER A 22 16.09 41.61 29.52
C SER A 22 15.34 41.57 28.18
N LYS A 23 16.04 41.27 27.08
CA LYS A 23 15.39 40.91 25.80
C LYS A 23 14.55 39.65 25.94
N LYS A 24 15.13 38.56 26.49
CA LYS A 24 14.39 37.30 26.65
C LYS A 24 13.10 37.47 27.47
N GLU A 25 13.13 38.30 28.51
CA GLU A 25 11.95 38.62 29.33
C GLU A 25 10.91 39.46 28.55
N ALA A 26 11.36 40.44 27.76
CA ALA A 26 10.48 41.25 26.90
C ALA A 26 9.84 40.43 25.76
N ASP A 27 10.60 39.53 25.12
CA ASP A 27 10.13 38.67 24.04
C ASP A 27 9.11 37.64 24.57
N LEU A 28 9.35 37.07 25.76
CA LEU A 28 8.38 36.22 26.47
C LEU A 28 7.10 36.97 26.83
N ALA A 29 7.21 38.19 27.35
CA ALA A 29 6.04 39.02 27.68
C ALA A 29 5.20 39.38 26.44
N LEU A 30 5.85 39.62 25.29
CA LEU A 30 5.18 39.84 24.01
C LEU A 30 4.48 38.56 23.51
N ALA A 31 5.14 37.40 23.60
CA ALA A 31 4.55 36.12 23.22
C ALA A 31 3.31 35.77 24.07
N MET A 32 3.40 35.93 25.39
CA MET A 32 2.26 35.73 26.30
C MET A 32 1.10 36.68 25.98
N LYS A 33 1.38 37.97 25.76
CA LYS A 33 0.34 38.94 25.37
C LYS A 33 -0.35 38.55 24.05
N ASN A 34 0.42 38.12 23.05
CA ASN A 34 -0.15 37.70 21.76
C ASN A 34 -1.02 36.45 21.91
N PHE A 35 -0.66 35.52 22.80
CA PHE A 35 -1.48 34.36 23.13
C PHE A 35 -2.80 34.76 23.81
N ASP A 36 -2.76 35.64 24.80
CA ASP A 36 -3.96 36.16 25.49
C ASP A 36 -4.88 36.95 24.52
N ASP A 37 -4.30 37.79 23.65
CA ASP A 37 -5.03 38.55 22.62
C ASP A 37 -5.73 37.62 21.60
N LEU A 38 -5.15 36.44 21.31
CA LEU A 38 -5.76 35.42 20.44
C LEU A 38 -6.86 34.60 21.13
N GLN A 39 -6.68 34.25 22.41
CA GLN A 39 -7.72 33.61 23.24
C GLN A 39 -8.96 34.50 23.41
N GLY A 40 -8.81 35.84 23.31
CA GLY A 40 -9.90 36.82 23.46
C GLY A 40 -10.81 37.04 22.24
N SER A 41 -10.76 36.22 21.19
CA SER A 41 -11.38 36.53 19.90
C SER A 41 -12.91 36.30 19.79
N ARG A 42 -13.68 37.28 20.28
CA ARG A 42 -15.03 37.73 19.82
C ARG A 42 -16.23 36.78 19.91
N ASP A 43 -17.30 37.29 20.55
CA ASP A 43 -18.69 36.83 20.38
C ASP A 43 -19.17 36.88 18.91
N GLY A 44 -19.95 35.88 18.52
CA GLY A 44 -20.51 35.79 17.16
C GLY A 44 -21.52 34.65 16.92
N ALA A 45 -22.24 34.20 17.95
CA ALA A 45 -23.06 32.99 17.88
C ALA A 45 -24.19 33.04 16.83
N ARG A 46 -24.11 32.14 15.82
CA ARG A 46 -25.26 31.73 15.00
C ARG A 46 -25.78 30.38 15.50
N PRO A 47 -27.09 30.20 15.72
CA PRO A 47 -27.65 28.89 16.04
C PRO A 47 -27.92 28.10 14.74
N THR A 48 -27.04 27.14 14.41
CA THR A 48 -27.37 26.04 13.49
C THR A 48 -27.80 24.82 14.29
N SER A 49 -28.89 24.18 13.88
CA SER A 49 -29.53 23.09 14.62
C SER A 49 -29.08 21.73 14.11
N ASP A 50 -27.84 21.34 14.42
CA ASP A 50 -27.39 19.94 14.38
C ASP A 50 -26.35 19.67 15.46
N ALA A 51 -26.37 18.47 16.05
CA ALA A 51 -25.61 18.14 17.26
C ALA A 51 -24.88 16.79 17.14
N PRO A 52 -23.55 16.78 16.92
CA PRO A 52 -22.78 15.54 16.90
C PRO A 52 -22.73 14.90 18.29
N LYS A 53 -22.92 13.57 18.35
CA LYS A 53 -23.06 12.78 19.59
C LYS A 53 -21.72 12.49 20.31
N PHE A 54 -20.90 13.51 20.57
CA PHE A 54 -19.62 13.34 21.29
C PHE A 54 -19.45 14.13 22.59
N GLY A 55 -20.45 14.94 22.98
CA GLY A 55 -20.38 15.79 24.19
C GLY A 55 -20.47 15.07 25.56
N ALA A 56 -20.47 13.73 25.60
CA ALA A 56 -20.73 12.95 26.82
C ALA A 56 -19.49 12.67 27.69
N LEU A 57 -18.33 12.42 27.08
CA LEU A 57 -17.13 12.00 27.82
C LEU A 57 -16.43 13.16 28.56
N GLY A 58 -16.28 14.32 27.90
CA GLY A 58 -15.52 15.44 28.46
C GLY A 58 -16.08 15.99 29.78
N LYS A 59 -17.42 16.00 29.96
CA LYS A 59 -18.04 16.48 31.21
C LYS A 59 -17.79 15.57 32.40
N GLY A 60 -17.85 14.24 32.22
CA GLY A 60 -17.65 13.29 33.31
C GLY A 60 -16.26 13.38 33.94
N VAL A 61 -15.22 13.58 33.12
CA VAL A 61 -13.83 13.74 33.59
C VAL A 61 -13.65 15.06 34.38
N LEU A 62 -14.24 16.15 33.89
CA LEU A 62 -14.18 17.47 34.54
C LEU A 62 -14.99 17.52 35.85
N GLU A 63 -16.13 16.83 35.95
CA GLU A 63 -16.85 16.71 37.23
C GLU A 63 -16.10 15.81 38.23
N MET A 64 -15.47 14.73 37.77
CA MET A 64 -14.65 13.85 38.64
C MET A 64 -13.42 14.58 39.22
N LEU A 65 -12.72 15.40 38.42
CA LEU A 65 -11.58 16.19 38.88
C LEU A 65 -11.98 17.26 39.90
N ASN A 66 -13.14 17.91 39.73
CA ASN A 66 -13.62 18.92 40.69
C ASN A 66 -14.17 18.32 42.00
N ALA A 67 -14.54 17.04 42.03
CA ALA A 67 -15.02 16.37 43.24
C ALA A 67 -13.91 16.04 44.26
N LEU A 68 -12.64 15.95 43.83
CA LEU A 68 -11.52 15.48 44.65
C LEU A 68 -10.82 16.58 45.47
N ASN A 69 -11.59 17.36 46.24
CA ASN A 69 -11.01 18.42 47.10
C ASN A 69 -11.49 18.38 48.56
N THR A 70 -11.22 17.28 49.25
CA THR A 70 -11.23 17.22 50.72
C THR A 70 -9.97 16.54 51.27
N ARG A 71 -9.56 16.91 52.49
CA ARG A 71 -8.21 16.67 53.05
C ARG A 71 -7.89 15.23 53.48
N GLY A 72 -8.54 14.23 52.88
CA GLY A 72 -8.22 12.80 53.08
C GLY A 72 -7.22 12.24 52.06
N GLY A 73 -7.30 12.65 50.80
CA GLY A 73 -6.58 12.00 49.69
C GLY A 73 -5.05 12.08 49.75
N LEU A 74 -4.49 13.20 50.24
CA LEU A 74 -3.04 13.43 50.26
C LEU A 74 -2.26 12.54 51.25
N ALA A 75 -2.92 11.81 52.14
CA ALA A 75 -2.27 10.93 53.12
C ALA A 75 -1.93 9.53 52.58
N ALA A 76 -2.52 9.12 51.45
CA ALA A 76 -2.35 7.77 50.91
C ALA A 76 -1.13 7.62 49.98
N THR A 77 -0.80 8.65 49.21
CA THR A 77 0.25 8.59 48.18
C THR A 77 1.67 8.57 48.75
N THR A 78 1.93 9.30 49.84
CA THR A 78 3.23 9.30 50.53
C THR A 78 3.55 7.97 51.21
N ALA A 79 2.55 7.20 51.63
CA ALA A 79 2.74 5.89 52.24
C ALA A 79 3.28 4.84 51.23
N LEU A 80 2.73 4.80 50.01
CA LEU A 80 3.14 3.85 48.99
C LEU A 80 4.58 4.07 48.51
N VAL A 81 4.99 5.33 48.29
CA VAL A 81 6.36 5.67 47.89
C VAL A 81 7.37 5.31 48.99
N ALA A 82 7.03 5.53 50.26
CA ALA A 82 7.89 5.17 51.39
C ALA A 82 8.06 3.63 51.53
N VAL A 83 7.01 2.85 51.32
CA VAL A 83 7.07 1.38 51.36
C VAL A 83 7.90 0.84 50.18
N GLY A 84 7.71 1.36 48.97
CA GLY A 84 8.50 0.96 47.80
C GLY A 84 10.01 1.17 47.99
N PHE A 85 10.41 2.32 48.54
CA PHE A 85 11.82 2.62 48.81
C PHE A 85 12.42 1.77 49.94
N ALA A 86 11.62 1.37 50.93
CA ALA A 86 12.08 0.51 52.02
C ALA A 86 12.37 -0.94 51.57
N VAL A 87 11.59 -1.46 50.62
CA VAL A 87 11.76 -2.82 50.06
C VAL A 87 13.01 -2.92 49.18
N LEU A 88 13.35 -1.87 48.41
CA LEU A 88 14.48 -1.90 47.47
C LEU A 88 15.86 -1.84 48.17
N VAL A 89 15.93 -1.36 49.41
CA VAL A 89 17.20 -1.05 50.11
C VAL A 89 17.60 -2.11 51.15
N VAL A 90 16.70 -3.04 51.51
CA VAL A 90 16.91 -3.96 52.66
C VAL A 90 16.57 -5.42 52.36
N MET A 91 17.36 -6.09 51.50
CA MET A 91 17.68 -7.52 51.63
C MET A 91 18.85 -7.97 50.72
N PRO A 92 19.96 -8.49 51.27
CA PRO A 92 21.03 -9.13 50.50
C PRO A 92 21.00 -10.67 50.59
N ASN A 93 21.49 -11.33 49.52
CA ASN A 93 21.98 -12.72 49.43
C ASN A 93 21.16 -13.89 50.03
N VAL A 94 20.62 -14.75 49.15
CA VAL A 94 20.44 -16.20 49.38
C VAL A 94 20.83 -16.95 48.09
N ASP A 95 21.41 -18.15 48.23
CA ASP A 95 22.15 -18.86 47.18
C ASP A 95 21.32 -19.58 46.09
N ARG A 96 22.00 -19.93 44.99
CA ARG A 96 21.49 -20.80 43.92
C ARG A 96 21.56 -22.27 44.35
N VAL A 97 20.49 -23.04 44.11
CA VAL A 97 20.49 -24.51 44.24
C VAL A 97 20.86 -25.16 42.90
N GLU A 98 21.52 -26.31 42.95
CA GLU A 98 22.13 -27.01 41.81
C GLU A 98 21.13 -27.75 40.91
N MET A 99 21.53 -27.99 39.66
CA MET A 99 21.00 -29.02 38.76
C MET A 99 22.17 -29.90 38.27
N PRO A 100 22.04 -31.25 38.25
CA PRO A 100 23.21 -32.12 38.19
C PRO A 100 23.73 -32.39 36.76
N GLY A 101 24.97 -31.95 36.52
CA GLY A 101 26.05 -32.77 35.97
C GLY A 101 25.90 -33.48 34.61
N VAL A 102 26.53 -32.90 33.59
CA VAL A 102 27.33 -33.66 32.61
C VAL A 102 28.74 -33.10 32.61
N THR A 103 29.76 -33.97 32.72
CA THR A 103 31.17 -33.55 32.92
C THR A 103 32.06 -34.06 31.79
N MET A 104 32.78 -33.15 31.14
CA MET A 104 34.00 -33.44 30.35
C MET A 104 35.00 -32.29 30.57
N THR A 105 36.30 -32.61 30.57
CA THR A 105 37.37 -31.75 31.14
C THR A 105 38.11 -30.88 30.10
N PRO A 106 38.64 -29.71 30.49
CA PRO A 106 39.35 -28.79 29.59
C PRO A 106 40.88 -28.96 29.60
N THR A 107 41.55 -28.61 28.48
CA THR A 107 42.87 -27.91 28.38
C THR A 107 43.42 -27.99 26.93
N PRO A 108 44.39 -27.15 26.51
CA PRO A 108 44.81 -25.84 27.04
C PRO A 108 44.88 -24.73 25.96
N THR A 109 45.11 -23.49 26.39
CA THR A 109 45.63 -22.40 25.54
C THR A 109 47.11 -22.63 25.16
N VAL A 110 47.54 -22.09 24.02
CA VAL A 110 48.96 -21.87 23.68
C VAL A 110 49.13 -20.42 23.24
N ASP A 111 50.26 -19.82 23.60
CA ASP A 111 50.61 -18.41 23.41
C ASP A 111 51.47 -18.20 22.15
N ASP A 112 51.77 -16.95 21.81
CA ASP A 112 52.29 -16.49 20.51
C ASP A 112 53.82 -16.73 20.31
N THR A 113 54.30 -16.37 19.11
CA THR A 113 55.65 -15.89 18.72
C THR A 113 56.61 -16.79 17.88
N LEU A 114 57.09 -16.18 16.77
CA LEU A 114 58.41 -16.27 16.09
C LEU A 114 58.72 -17.34 14.99
N ILE A 115 58.76 -16.82 13.73
CA ILE A 115 59.95 -16.72 12.84
C ILE A 115 60.09 -17.56 11.51
N GLU A 116 60.43 -16.78 10.45
CA GLU A 116 61.12 -17.07 9.17
C GLU A 116 60.46 -17.81 7.96
N ARG A 117 60.32 -17.05 6.86
CA ARG A 117 60.98 -17.16 5.51
C ARG A 117 61.16 -18.55 4.87
N GLU A 118 61.09 -18.74 3.55
CA GLU A 118 60.79 -17.90 2.37
C GLU A 118 60.10 -18.86 1.32
N GLU A 119 59.76 -18.58 0.07
CA GLU A 119 60.08 -17.52 -0.92
C GLU A 119 58.78 -17.14 -1.70
N ALA A 120 58.83 -16.82 -3.00
CA ALA A 120 57.66 -16.42 -3.81
C ALA A 120 57.77 -16.84 -5.29
N ILE A 121 56.62 -17.08 -5.95
CA ILE A 121 56.48 -17.17 -7.42
C ILE A 121 55.16 -16.48 -7.84
N ALA A 122 55.19 -15.75 -8.96
CA ALA A 122 54.09 -14.94 -9.50
C ALA A 122 53.55 -15.53 -10.84
N PRO A 123 52.46 -15.00 -11.45
CA PRO A 123 51.55 -15.80 -12.28
C PRO A 123 51.90 -15.92 -13.78
N SER A 124 51.30 -16.93 -14.44
CA SER A 124 51.39 -17.17 -15.89
C SER A 124 50.06 -16.90 -16.63
N ALA A 125 50.10 -16.10 -17.70
CA ALA A 125 48.96 -15.71 -18.53
C ALA A 125 48.66 -16.70 -19.70
N PRO A 126 47.48 -16.64 -20.37
CA PRO A 126 46.88 -17.78 -21.10
C PRO A 126 46.98 -17.74 -22.64
N LYS A 127 46.54 -18.84 -23.30
CA LYS A 127 46.16 -18.99 -24.73
C LYS A 127 45.63 -20.43 -25.01
N PRO A 128 44.86 -20.69 -26.09
CA PRO A 128 43.88 -19.85 -26.80
C PRO A 128 42.51 -20.56 -27.06
N LEU A 129 41.60 -19.89 -27.78
CA LEU A 129 40.21 -20.32 -28.04
C LEU A 129 40.01 -21.65 -28.79
N GLY A 130 38.90 -22.33 -28.48
CA GLY A 130 38.18 -23.25 -29.37
C GLY A 130 36.71 -22.81 -29.53
N LYS A 131 36.11 -22.97 -30.73
CA LYS A 131 34.73 -22.55 -31.02
C LYS A 131 33.73 -23.69 -30.79
N VAL A 132 32.57 -23.38 -30.20
CA VAL A 132 31.33 -24.18 -30.26
C VAL A 132 30.17 -23.24 -30.59
N ALA A 133 29.15 -23.73 -31.31
CA ALA A 133 28.10 -22.91 -31.91
C ALA A 133 26.78 -22.89 -31.12
N GLN A 134 25.97 -21.85 -31.34
CA GLN A 134 24.60 -21.73 -30.84
C GLN A 134 23.65 -22.75 -31.54
N PRO A 135 22.68 -23.33 -30.83
CA PRO A 135 21.49 -23.92 -31.45
C PRO A 135 20.50 -22.81 -31.87
N PRO A 136 19.78 -22.95 -33.01
CA PRO A 136 18.91 -21.90 -33.53
C PRO A 136 17.51 -21.87 -32.90
N ALA A 137 16.84 -20.72 -33.02
CA ALA A 137 15.44 -20.52 -32.66
C ALA A 137 14.49 -21.42 -33.49
N ARG A 138 13.30 -21.70 -32.93
CA ARG A 138 12.21 -22.41 -33.64
C ARG A 138 11.10 -21.42 -34.00
N THR A 139 10.86 -21.23 -35.29
CA THR A 139 9.67 -20.57 -35.83
C THR A 139 8.44 -21.48 -35.80
N ARG A 140 7.25 -20.88 -35.86
CA ARG A 140 5.98 -21.60 -36.10
C ARG A 140 5.99 -22.29 -37.47
N SER A 141 5.29 -23.41 -37.58
CA SER A 141 4.86 -24.00 -38.86
C SER A 141 3.57 -24.80 -38.66
N ASP A 142 2.52 -24.44 -39.37
CA ASP A 142 1.22 -25.13 -39.30
C ASP A 142 1.30 -26.55 -39.87
N SER A 143 0.49 -27.46 -39.31
CA SER A 143 0.16 -28.73 -39.98
C SER A 143 -1.18 -29.28 -39.49
N THR A 144 -2.23 -28.99 -40.26
CA THR A 144 -3.54 -29.65 -40.14
C THR A 144 -3.47 -31.09 -40.63
N THR A 145 -3.99 -32.04 -39.86
CA THR A 145 -4.52 -33.33 -40.35
C THR A 145 -5.48 -33.91 -39.29
N GLU A 146 -6.68 -34.26 -39.71
CA GLU A 146 -7.68 -34.95 -38.89
C GLU A 146 -7.40 -36.46 -38.84
N LEU A 147 -7.73 -37.15 -37.73
CA LEU A 147 -8.80 -38.17 -37.78
C LEU A 147 -9.23 -38.74 -36.41
N ARG A 148 -10.57 -38.83 -36.27
CA ARG A 148 -11.36 -39.84 -35.53
C ARG A 148 -11.11 -40.14 -34.04
N ALA A 149 -12.19 -39.99 -33.27
CA ALA A 149 -12.39 -40.57 -31.95
C ALA A 149 -12.56 -42.11 -31.96
N GLN A 150 -12.30 -42.73 -30.81
CA GLN A 150 -12.96 -43.96 -30.35
C GLN A 150 -13.38 -43.81 -28.88
N THR A 151 -14.49 -44.41 -28.52
CA THR A 151 -15.08 -44.39 -27.17
C THR A 151 -14.55 -45.54 -26.30
N GLY A 152 -14.41 -45.29 -25.00
CA GLY A 152 -14.08 -46.33 -24.01
C GLY A 152 -14.31 -45.85 -22.58
N GLN A 153 -15.22 -46.48 -21.86
CA GLN A 153 -15.45 -46.23 -20.43
C GLN A 153 -14.50 -47.09 -19.59
N ALA A 154 -13.89 -46.52 -18.55
CA ALA A 154 -13.36 -47.27 -17.41
C ALA A 154 -13.26 -46.36 -16.17
N THR A 155 -13.95 -46.71 -15.10
CA THR A 155 -13.72 -46.18 -13.75
C THR A 155 -12.95 -47.22 -12.92
N PRO A 156 -12.01 -46.80 -12.04
CA PRO A 156 -11.44 -47.66 -11.02
C PRO A 156 -12.07 -47.36 -9.65
N SER A 157 -12.87 -48.28 -9.13
CA SER A 157 -13.18 -48.33 -7.69
C SER A 157 -12.12 -49.15 -6.98
N VAL A 158 -11.59 -48.66 -5.86
CA VAL A 158 -10.68 -49.43 -4.98
C VAL A 158 -11.45 -49.83 -3.74
N VAL A 159 -11.50 -51.15 -3.47
CA VAL A 159 -12.00 -51.74 -2.23
C VAL A 159 -10.81 -52.43 -1.56
N ALA A 160 -10.63 -52.21 -0.26
CA ALA A 160 -9.58 -52.85 0.52
C ALA A 160 -10.12 -54.12 1.21
N GLU A 161 -9.26 -55.12 1.38
CA GLU A 161 -9.51 -56.31 2.22
C GLU A 161 -8.46 -56.43 3.34
N PRO A 162 -8.75 -57.16 4.45
CA PRO A 162 -8.12 -56.92 5.74
C PRO A 162 -7.02 -57.93 6.13
N LEU A 163 -6.38 -57.67 7.28
CA LEU A 163 -5.52 -58.62 8.01
C LEU A 163 -6.03 -58.82 9.45
N MET A 164 -5.71 -59.96 10.05
CA MET A 164 -6.28 -60.46 11.31
C MET A 164 -5.44 -60.20 12.57
N GLU A 165 -6.16 -60.19 13.69
CA GLU A 165 -5.83 -60.58 15.09
C GLU A 165 -4.68 -61.61 15.26
N ALA A 166 -3.95 -61.71 16.39
CA ALA A 166 -3.84 -60.95 17.66
C ALA A 166 -2.40 -61.22 18.24
N ASP A 167 -1.99 -61.16 19.52
CA ASP A 167 -2.60 -61.04 20.87
C ASP A 167 -1.49 -60.58 21.89
N GLY A 168 -1.85 -60.24 23.14
CA GLY A 168 -0.90 -60.25 24.26
C GLY A 168 -0.99 -59.11 25.31
N SER A 169 -2.10 -58.98 26.04
CA SER A 169 -2.17 -58.13 27.26
C SER A 169 -1.40 -58.75 28.45
N PRO A 170 -1.04 -58.00 29.53
CA PRO A 170 -2.01 -57.81 30.63
C PRO A 170 -1.87 -56.56 31.55
N PHE A 171 -2.96 -56.22 32.26
CA PHE A 171 -3.10 -55.28 33.40
C PHE A 171 -2.86 -53.77 33.14
N ALA A 172 -3.38 -52.83 33.94
CA ALA A 172 -4.67 -52.71 34.65
C ALA A 172 -4.85 -51.25 35.15
N ASP A 173 -6.08 -50.72 35.06
CA ASP A 173 -6.67 -49.57 35.76
C ASP A 173 -5.81 -48.35 36.17
N SER A 174 -6.01 -47.22 35.46
CA SER A 174 -6.09 -45.89 36.07
C SER A 174 -6.96 -44.95 35.22
N ASP A 175 -7.85 -44.17 35.83
CA ASP A 175 -8.79 -43.28 35.14
C ASP A 175 -8.10 -42.19 34.30
N GLY A 176 -8.59 -41.96 33.07
CA GLY A 176 -7.96 -41.00 32.16
C GLY A 176 -8.68 -40.70 30.84
N TYR A 177 -10.00 -40.95 30.73
CA TYR A 177 -10.77 -40.55 29.53
C TYR A 177 -10.96 -39.02 29.51
N ILE A 178 -10.01 -38.30 28.90
CA ILE A 178 -10.23 -36.91 28.47
C ILE A 178 -11.35 -36.91 27.43
N LYS A 179 -12.43 -36.19 27.71
CA LYS A 179 -13.50 -35.95 26.74
C LYS A 179 -12.96 -35.07 25.61
N TYR A 180 -13.34 -35.40 24.37
CA TYR A 180 -13.09 -34.52 23.22
C TYR A 180 -13.84 -33.16 23.30
N ASP A 181 -14.73 -32.99 24.29
CA ASP A 181 -15.42 -31.73 24.60
C ASP A 181 -14.49 -30.68 25.27
N ASP A 182 -13.40 -31.09 25.92
CA ASP A 182 -12.53 -30.22 26.74
C ASP A 182 -11.25 -29.74 26.01
N MET A 183 -11.15 -29.97 24.70
CA MET A 183 -10.24 -29.18 23.85
C MET A 183 -10.78 -27.75 23.80
N PRO A 184 -10.03 -26.71 24.25
CA PRO A 184 -10.46 -25.34 24.04
C PRO A 184 -10.51 -25.09 22.53
N GLY A 185 -11.73 -25.03 22.00
CA GLY A 185 -11.94 -24.71 20.59
C GLY A 185 -11.22 -23.42 20.24
N ILE A 186 -10.60 -23.37 19.06
CA ILE A 186 -10.03 -22.13 18.53
C ILE A 186 -11.21 -21.19 18.30
N LEU A 187 -11.52 -20.38 19.31
CA LEU A 187 -12.52 -19.34 19.22
C LEU A 187 -12.11 -18.44 18.05
N PRO A 188 -13.01 -18.16 17.09
CA PRO A 188 -12.68 -17.26 16.00
C PRO A 188 -12.28 -15.92 16.61
N VAL A 189 -10.99 -15.57 16.43
CA VAL A 189 -10.46 -14.27 16.83
C VAL A 189 -11.32 -13.22 16.11
N PRO A 190 -11.93 -12.25 16.82
CA PRO A 190 -12.81 -11.27 16.18
C PRO A 190 -12.11 -10.59 15.01
N ARG A 191 -12.86 -10.28 13.93
CA ARG A 191 -12.32 -9.64 12.69
C ARG A 191 -11.51 -8.37 12.99
N ASP A 192 -11.77 -7.71 14.12
CA ASP A 192 -11.17 -6.44 14.53
C ASP A 192 -10.02 -6.61 15.55
N ALA A 193 -9.81 -7.80 16.10
CA ALA A 193 -8.85 -8.05 17.19
C ALA A 193 -7.39 -8.22 16.72
N ARG A 194 -7.05 -7.73 15.52
CA ARG A 194 -5.70 -7.77 14.93
C ARG A 194 -4.92 -6.46 15.04
N GLY A 195 -5.58 -5.35 15.38
CA GLY A 195 -4.93 -4.04 15.52
C GLY A 195 -4.56 -3.33 14.22
N GLU A 196 -4.88 -3.91 13.07
CA GLU A 196 -4.80 -3.24 11.76
C GLU A 196 -5.94 -2.18 11.69
N GLU A 197 -5.61 -0.88 11.63
CA GLU A 197 -6.58 0.21 11.45
C GLU A 197 -6.77 0.50 9.96
N TYR A 198 -8.01 0.43 9.47
CA TYR A 198 -8.33 0.61 8.06
C TYR A 198 -9.12 1.90 7.84
N ALA A 199 -8.51 2.86 7.14
CA ALA A 199 -9.19 4.05 6.63
C ALA A 199 -10.05 3.68 5.42
N ASN A 200 -11.27 3.18 5.68
CA ASN A 200 -12.32 2.94 4.69
C ASN A 200 -13.60 3.70 5.06
N GLU A 201 -14.19 4.39 4.09
CA GLU A 201 -15.46 5.10 4.28
C GLU A 201 -16.68 4.20 4.01
N VAL A 202 -17.86 4.74 4.34
CA VAL A 202 -19.17 4.11 4.05
C VAL A 202 -19.31 3.95 2.52
N PRO A 203 -19.75 2.78 2.00
CA PRO A 203 -19.89 2.54 0.57
C PRO A 203 -20.63 3.65 -0.18
N SER A 204 -20.12 4.00 -1.37
CA SER A 204 -20.57 5.14 -2.17
C SER A 204 -22.11 5.19 -2.28
N PRO A 205 -22.77 6.25 -1.79
CA PRO A 205 -24.23 6.31 -1.78
C PRO A 205 -24.77 6.40 -3.21
N LEU A 206 -25.97 5.83 -3.41
CA LEU A 206 -26.74 6.03 -4.64
C LEU A 206 -27.10 7.52 -4.76
N LYS A 207 -26.68 8.17 -5.84
CA LYS A 207 -27.00 9.54 -6.19
C LYS A 207 -28.13 9.60 -7.23
N ILE A 208 -28.98 10.61 -7.12
CA ILE A 208 -30.06 10.89 -8.08
C ILE A 208 -29.55 11.93 -9.08
N THR A 209 -29.54 11.61 -10.38
CA THR A 209 -28.92 12.47 -11.41
C THR A 209 -29.58 13.83 -11.55
N THR A 210 -30.88 13.95 -11.25
CA THR A 210 -31.59 15.24 -11.27
C THR A 210 -31.26 16.15 -10.08
N GLU A 211 -30.62 15.63 -9.03
CA GLU A 211 -30.21 16.40 -7.85
C GLU A 211 -28.70 16.66 -7.85
N ASP A 212 -27.90 15.63 -8.12
CA ASP A 212 -26.45 15.73 -8.25
C ASP A 212 -25.93 14.93 -9.47
N PRO A 213 -25.94 15.53 -10.68
CA PRO A 213 -25.50 14.85 -11.91
C PRO A 213 -23.99 14.62 -11.99
N VAL A 214 -23.18 15.09 -11.03
CA VAL A 214 -21.71 15.12 -11.16
C VAL A 214 -21.00 14.29 -10.09
N SER A 215 -20.21 13.33 -10.57
CA SER A 215 -19.21 12.63 -9.77
C SER A 215 -17.83 13.23 -10.03
N THR A 216 -17.04 13.46 -8.97
CA THR A 216 -15.65 13.89 -9.07
C THR A 216 -14.81 13.07 -8.09
N PHE A 217 -13.67 12.55 -8.54
CA PHE A 217 -12.77 11.76 -7.71
C PHE A 217 -11.31 11.93 -8.16
N SER A 218 -10.39 11.77 -7.22
CA SER A 218 -8.97 11.58 -7.51
C SER A 218 -8.78 10.21 -8.15
N ILE A 219 -7.89 10.10 -9.13
CA ILE A 219 -7.37 8.79 -9.49
C ILE A 219 -6.42 8.28 -8.39
N ASP A 220 -6.24 6.97 -8.33
CA ASP A 220 -5.09 6.32 -7.69
C ASP A 220 -4.85 4.96 -8.37
N VAL A 221 -3.65 4.39 -8.21
CA VAL A 221 -3.23 3.06 -8.70
C VAL A 221 -2.76 2.14 -7.55
N ASP A 222 -3.06 2.49 -6.29
CA ASP A 222 -2.93 1.62 -5.11
C ASP A 222 -3.55 0.23 -5.38
N THR A 223 -2.90 -0.82 -4.87
CA THR A 223 -3.36 -2.23 -5.03
C THR A 223 -3.14 -3.10 -3.77
N ALA A 224 -2.87 -2.48 -2.62
CA ALA A 224 -2.50 -3.16 -1.37
C ALA A 224 -3.63 -4.01 -0.79
N SER A 225 -4.87 -3.53 -0.86
CA SER A 225 -6.12 -4.22 -0.51
C SER A 225 -6.20 -5.63 -1.09
N TYR A 226 -5.85 -5.82 -2.37
CA TYR A 226 -5.89 -7.15 -2.99
C TYR A 226 -4.89 -8.12 -2.34
N ALA A 227 -3.68 -7.67 -2.03
CA ALA A 227 -2.68 -8.48 -1.35
C ALA A 227 -3.09 -8.78 0.11
N VAL A 228 -3.74 -7.85 0.81
CA VAL A 228 -4.34 -8.08 2.15
C VAL A 228 -5.47 -9.12 2.09
N VAL A 229 -6.40 -9.00 1.14
CA VAL A 229 -7.49 -9.96 0.88
C VAL A 229 -6.93 -11.34 0.54
N ARG A 230 -5.94 -11.41 -0.36
CA ARG A 230 -5.24 -12.64 -0.74
C ARG A 230 -4.57 -13.31 0.45
N ARG A 231 -3.81 -12.55 1.23
CA ARG A 231 -3.10 -12.99 2.45
C ARG A 231 -4.06 -13.61 3.45
N ASP A 232 -5.18 -12.96 3.73
CA ASP A 232 -6.16 -13.42 4.72
C ASP A 232 -6.93 -14.67 4.24
N LEU A 233 -7.40 -14.67 2.99
CA LEU A 233 -8.06 -15.85 2.40
C LEU A 233 -7.12 -17.05 2.39
N LYS A 234 -5.87 -16.89 1.91
CA LYS A 234 -4.83 -17.95 1.95
C LYS A 234 -4.49 -18.41 3.37
N SER A 235 -4.69 -17.56 4.38
CA SER A 235 -4.52 -17.89 5.81
C SER A 235 -5.72 -18.65 6.40
N GLY A 236 -6.80 -18.86 5.63
CA GLY A 236 -8.02 -19.53 6.10
C GLY A 236 -9.02 -18.62 6.81
N TYR A 237 -8.99 -17.31 6.55
CA TYR A 237 -9.90 -16.33 7.13
C TYR A 237 -10.58 -15.49 6.05
N LEU A 238 -11.84 -15.12 6.24
CA LEU A 238 -12.42 -14.01 5.51
C LEU A 238 -11.73 -12.70 5.95
N PRO A 239 -11.44 -11.76 5.03
CA PRO A 239 -10.88 -10.45 5.39
C PRO A 239 -11.88 -9.65 6.23
N ASN A 240 -11.40 -8.59 6.89
CA ASN A 240 -12.29 -7.58 7.46
C ASN A 240 -12.93 -6.78 6.30
N PRO A 241 -14.26 -6.57 6.24
CA PRO A 241 -14.90 -5.72 5.24
C PRO A 241 -14.27 -4.33 5.07
N ASN A 242 -13.73 -3.76 6.16
CA ASN A 242 -13.04 -2.46 6.13
C ASN A 242 -11.65 -2.52 5.50
N ALA A 243 -11.06 -3.71 5.29
CA ALA A 243 -9.81 -3.90 4.55
C ALA A 243 -10.03 -4.06 3.03
N VAL A 244 -11.29 -4.12 2.58
CA VAL A 244 -11.66 -4.41 1.19
C VAL A 244 -11.96 -3.11 0.46
N ARG A 245 -10.95 -2.58 -0.25
CA ARG A 245 -11.11 -1.51 -1.25
C ARG A 245 -11.28 -2.13 -2.63
N ILE A 246 -12.39 -1.80 -3.30
CA ILE A 246 -12.83 -2.51 -4.53
C ILE A 246 -12.04 -2.01 -5.74
N GLU A 247 -11.78 -0.70 -5.79
CA GLU A 247 -10.96 -0.03 -6.78
C GLU A 247 -9.55 -0.63 -6.85
N GLU A 248 -8.90 -0.81 -5.70
CA GLU A 248 -7.59 -1.45 -5.59
C GLU A 248 -7.62 -2.92 -6.05
N MET A 249 -8.70 -3.65 -5.74
CA MET A 249 -8.88 -5.01 -6.23
C MET A 249 -9.05 -5.07 -7.75
N VAL A 250 -9.81 -4.16 -8.36
CA VAL A 250 -9.99 -4.09 -9.82
C VAL A 250 -8.67 -3.66 -10.49
N ASN A 251 -8.02 -2.62 -9.99
CA ASN A 251 -6.75 -2.10 -10.54
C ASN A 251 -5.56 -3.05 -10.37
N TYR A 252 -5.64 -4.05 -9.50
CA TYR A 252 -4.62 -5.08 -9.34
C TYR A 252 -4.28 -5.82 -10.65
N PHE A 253 -5.26 -5.97 -11.55
CA PHE A 253 -5.11 -6.80 -12.75
C PHE A 253 -4.69 -5.99 -13.99
N PRO A 254 -3.76 -6.51 -14.80
CA PRO A 254 -3.52 -5.95 -16.13
C PRO A 254 -4.76 -6.16 -17.01
N TYR A 255 -5.08 -5.15 -17.82
CA TYR A 255 -6.15 -5.08 -18.80
C TYR A 255 -5.59 -4.65 -20.16
N THR A 256 -6.28 -5.02 -21.23
CA THR A 256 -5.85 -4.68 -22.61
C THR A 256 -6.51 -3.39 -23.11
N TYR A 257 -6.15 -2.25 -22.51
CA TYR A 257 -6.59 -0.93 -22.97
C TYR A 257 -5.72 -0.40 -24.12
N PRO A 258 -6.26 0.42 -25.04
CA PRO A 258 -5.48 1.05 -26.11
C PRO A 258 -4.49 2.07 -25.53
N ALA A 259 -3.25 2.07 -26.01
CA ALA A 259 -2.25 3.08 -25.67
C ALA A 259 -2.62 4.47 -26.26
N PRO A 260 -2.17 5.58 -25.63
CA PRO A 260 -2.38 6.93 -26.15
C PRO A 260 -1.80 7.15 -27.56
N GLU A 261 -2.62 7.75 -28.42
CA GLU A 261 -2.21 8.30 -29.71
C GLU A 261 -2.36 9.83 -29.67
N GLY A 262 -1.24 10.57 -29.77
CA GLY A 262 -1.27 12.04 -29.89
C GLY A 262 -0.43 12.78 -28.84
N PRO A 263 -0.85 13.98 -28.40
CA PRO A 263 -0.05 14.85 -27.51
C PRO A 263 -0.27 14.62 -26.01
N HIS A 264 -1.25 13.78 -25.64
CA HIS A 264 -1.62 13.48 -24.27
C HIS A 264 -0.99 12.14 -23.82
N PRO A 265 -0.45 12.03 -22.60
CA PRO A 265 0.15 10.79 -22.10
C PRO A 265 -0.90 9.75 -21.67
N PHE A 266 -2.20 10.00 -21.88
CA PHE A 266 -3.32 9.14 -21.46
C PHE A 266 -4.35 8.90 -22.57
N ALA A 267 -4.83 7.66 -22.68
CA ALA A 267 -6.02 7.29 -23.44
C ALA A 267 -7.16 6.88 -22.49
N PRO A 268 -8.24 7.68 -22.35
CA PRO A 268 -9.47 7.21 -21.74
C PRO A 268 -10.24 6.29 -22.71
N THR A 269 -10.72 5.16 -22.21
CA THR A 269 -11.57 4.20 -22.91
C THR A 269 -12.82 3.97 -22.08
N VAL A 270 -13.96 4.48 -22.53
CA VAL A 270 -15.25 4.26 -21.85
C VAL A 270 -15.99 3.11 -22.52
N THR A 271 -16.57 2.22 -21.72
CA THR A 271 -17.39 1.09 -22.20
C THR A 271 -18.60 0.93 -21.29
N THR A 272 -19.79 0.81 -21.88
CA THR A 272 -21.02 0.46 -21.16
C THR A 272 -21.32 -1.03 -21.31
N MET A 273 -21.96 -1.65 -20.31
CA MET A 273 -22.44 -3.03 -20.41
C MET A 273 -23.61 -3.32 -19.45
N GLN A 274 -24.27 -4.46 -19.60
CA GLN A 274 -25.30 -4.92 -18.65
C GLN A 274 -24.67 -5.27 -17.29
N THR A 275 -25.29 -4.82 -16.18
CA THR A 275 -24.82 -5.17 -14.83
C THR A 275 -25.04 -6.67 -14.52
N PRO A 276 -24.02 -7.43 -14.07
CA PRO A 276 -24.16 -8.88 -13.83
C PRO A 276 -25.11 -9.27 -12.69
N TRP A 277 -25.22 -8.43 -11.65
CA TRP A 277 -26.07 -8.65 -10.47
C TRP A 277 -27.45 -7.99 -10.57
N ASN A 278 -27.72 -7.20 -11.61
CA ASN A 278 -28.94 -6.41 -11.73
C ASN A 278 -29.35 -6.22 -13.19
N SER A 279 -30.47 -6.81 -13.61
CA SER A 279 -30.93 -6.74 -15.01
C SER A 279 -31.53 -5.38 -15.42
N GLY A 280 -31.70 -4.44 -14.47
CA GLY A 280 -32.27 -3.11 -14.73
C GLY A 280 -31.26 -1.96 -14.68
N THR A 281 -29.98 -2.23 -14.41
CA THR A 281 -28.91 -1.22 -14.43
C THR A 281 -27.85 -1.56 -15.48
N GLN A 282 -26.98 -0.60 -15.77
CA GLN A 282 -25.80 -0.79 -16.62
C GLN A 282 -24.55 -0.46 -15.82
N LEU A 283 -23.42 -1.08 -16.18
CA LEU A 283 -22.10 -0.67 -15.71
C LEU A 283 -21.45 0.25 -16.76
N VAL A 284 -20.96 1.41 -16.31
CA VAL A 284 -20.11 2.31 -17.09
C VAL A 284 -18.69 2.15 -16.57
N GLN A 285 -17.84 1.49 -17.36
CA GLN A 285 -16.43 1.28 -17.06
C GLN A 285 -15.58 2.31 -17.81
N ILE A 286 -14.68 2.96 -17.09
CA ILE A 286 -13.69 3.89 -17.61
C ILE A 286 -12.32 3.29 -17.36
N GLY A 287 -11.71 2.76 -18.42
CA GLY A 287 -10.29 2.43 -18.44
C GLY A 287 -9.48 3.68 -18.82
N ILE A 288 -8.32 3.88 -18.22
CA ILE A 288 -7.33 4.87 -18.63
C ILE A 288 -5.99 4.15 -18.79
N GLN A 289 -5.31 4.37 -19.91
CA GLN A 289 -3.97 3.82 -20.18
C GLN A 289 -2.94 4.94 -20.30
N GLY A 290 -1.89 4.89 -19.50
CA GLY A 290 -0.70 5.73 -19.61
C GLY A 290 0.27 5.28 -20.71
N GLU A 291 1.04 6.20 -21.26
CA GLU A 291 2.07 5.89 -22.27
C GLU A 291 3.23 5.05 -21.71
N MET A 292 3.78 4.17 -22.54
CA MET A 292 4.90 3.29 -22.18
C MET A 292 6.25 3.98 -22.40
N ILE A 293 6.88 4.44 -21.31
CA ILE A 293 8.28 4.91 -21.38
C ILE A 293 9.21 3.71 -21.62
N THR A 294 9.91 3.74 -22.76
CA THR A 294 10.87 2.69 -23.18
C THR A 294 12.31 3.21 -23.27
N ASP A 295 12.48 4.47 -23.65
CA ASP A 295 13.73 5.19 -23.42
C ASP A 295 13.60 6.06 -22.17
N ARG A 296 14.58 5.96 -21.27
CA ARG A 296 14.56 6.53 -19.93
C ARG A 296 15.95 7.02 -19.53
N PRO A 297 16.06 8.08 -18.70
CA PRO A 297 17.34 8.48 -18.12
C PRO A 297 17.89 7.40 -17.16
N PRO A 298 19.18 7.50 -16.77
CA PRO A 298 19.73 6.74 -15.67
C PRO A 298 18.96 6.99 -14.36
N LEU A 299 18.84 5.94 -13.55
CA LEU A 299 18.22 5.97 -12.23
C LEU A 299 19.26 6.08 -11.13
N ASN A 300 19.01 6.93 -10.15
CA ASN A 300 19.76 7.01 -8.90
C ASN A 300 18.86 6.55 -7.75
N LEU A 301 19.04 5.29 -7.34
CA LEU A 301 18.17 4.60 -6.41
C LEU A 301 18.80 4.50 -5.03
N VAL A 302 18.13 5.07 -4.02
CA VAL A 302 18.52 4.87 -2.62
C VAL A 302 17.55 3.89 -1.98
N PHE A 303 18.02 2.67 -1.72
CA PHE A 303 17.24 1.68 -0.96
C PHE A 303 17.33 2.02 0.52
N LEU A 304 16.25 2.55 1.08
CA LEU A 304 16.11 2.87 2.51
C LEU A 304 15.39 1.70 3.20
N ILE A 305 16.17 0.84 3.85
CA ILE A 305 15.71 -0.46 4.34
C ILE A 305 15.57 -0.44 5.86
N ASP A 306 14.37 -0.79 6.33
CA ASP A 306 14.10 -1.12 7.72
C ASP A 306 14.81 -2.43 8.10
N THR A 307 15.66 -2.36 9.12
CA THR A 307 16.34 -3.52 9.71
C THR A 307 16.05 -3.62 11.21
N SER A 308 14.90 -3.11 11.67
CA SER A 308 14.41 -3.29 13.04
C SER A 308 14.17 -4.78 13.36
N GLY A 309 13.97 -5.11 14.64
CA GLY A 309 13.75 -6.49 15.07
C GLY A 309 12.48 -7.16 14.51
N SER A 310 11.45 -6.37 14.19
CA SER A 310 10.17 -6.87 13.64
C SER A 310 10.30 -7.33 12.18
N MET A 311 11.28 -6.80 11.44
CA MET A 311 11.60 -7.20 10.06
C MET A 311 12.23 -8.60 9.92
N SER A 312 12.35 -9.37 11.01
CA SER A 312 12.99 -10.70 11.03
C SER A 312 12.13 -11.86 10.50
N ASP A 313 10.82 -11.67 10.33
CA ASP A 313 9.91 -12.71 9.81
C ASP A 313 10.20 -13.08 8.34
N PRO A 314 9.91 -14.32 7.88
CA PRO A 314 10.24 -14.78 6.52
C PRO A 314 9.61 -13.97 5.37
N ASP A 315 8.48 -13.31 5.62
CA ASP A 315 7.74 -12.44 4.70
C ASP A 315 8.17 -10.96 4.79
N LYS A 316 9.21 -10.63 5.57
CA LYS A 316 9.77 -9.28 5.75
C LYS A 316 11.16 -9.12 5.14
N LEU A 317 12.23 -8.83 5.90
CA LEU A 317 13.57 -8.61 5.35
C LEU A 317 14.08 -9.77 4.43
N PRO A 318 13.81 -11.06 4.72
CA PRO A 318 14.16 -12.16 3.81
C PRO A 318 13.39 -12.11 2.48
N LEU A 319 12.14 -11.64 2.47
CA LEU A 319 11.36 -11.42 1.25
C LEU A 319 11.87 -10.17 0.52
N LEU A 320 12.08 -9.05 1.22
CA LEU A 320 12.68 -7.83 0.66
C LEU A 320 14.03 -8.07 -0.03
N LYS A 321 14.94 -8.84 0.58
CA LYS A 321 16.21 -9.25 -0.06
C LYS A 321 15.97 -10.00 -1.39
N GLN A 322 14.93 -10.83 -1.48
CA GLN A 322 14.56 -11.52 -2.72
C GLN A 322 13.87 -10.58 -3.73
N SER A 323 13.06 -9.64 -3.25
CA SER A 323 12.38 -8.62 -4.07
C SER A 323 13.38 -7.68 -4.76
N LEU A 324 14.35 -7.13 -4.01
CA LEU A 324 15.42 -6.29 -4.58
C LEU A 324 16.35 -7.09 -5.51
N ARG A 325 16.57 -8.39 -5.24
CA ARG A 325 17.30 -9.28 -6.17
C ARG A 325 16.63 -9.41 -7.54
N LEU A 326 15.29 -9.35 -7.60
CA LEU A 326 14.52 -9.29 -8.85
C LEU A 326 14.64 -7.92 -9.50
N MET A 327 14.41 -6.83 -8.76
CA MET A 327 14.55 -5.46 -9.27
C MET A 327 15.92 -5.23 -9.94
N LEU A 328 16.99 -5.76 -9.34
CA LEU A 328 18.37 -5.67 -9.83
C LEU A 328 18.65 -6.43 -11.15
N SER A 329 17.69 -7.15 -11.77
CA SER A 329 17.84 -7.61 -13.17
C SER A 329 17.29 -6.63 -14.21
N GLU A 330 16.47 -5.66 -13.81
CA GLU A 330 15.82 -4.72 -14.73
C GLU A 330 16.50 -3.34 -14.77
N LEU A 331 17.50 -3.13 -13.90
CA LEU A 331 18.38 -1.97 -13.95
C LEU A 331 19.36 -2.07 -15.13
N ARG A 332 19.61 -0.93 -15.77
CA ARG A 332 20.63 -0.74 -16.81
C ARG A 332 22.01 -0.60 -16.14
N PRO A 333 23.12 -1.00 -16.78
CA PRO A 333 24.47 -0.92 -16.19
C PRO A 333 24.88 0.48 -15.68
N GLU A 334 24.33 1.53 -16.28
CA GLU A 334 24.55 2.94 -15.94
C GLU A 334 23.70 3.49 -14.78
N ASP A 335 22.65 2.77 -14.35
CA ASP A 335 21.90 3.12 -13.13
C ASP A 335 22.80 2.96 -11.88
N GLU A 336 22.48 3.66 -10.79
CA GLU A 336 23.25 3.66 -9.55
C GLU A 336 22.38 3.31 -8.34
N VAL A 337 22.96 2.55 -7.41
CA VAL A 337 22.29 2.06 -6.20
C VAL A 337 23.14 2.40 -4.98
N ALA A 338 22.51 3.00 -3.98
CA ALA A 338 23.02 3.10 -2.62
C ALA A 338 22.06 2.40 -1.64
N ILE A 339 22.57 1.99 -0.48
CA ILE A 339 21.75 1.33 0.56
C ILE A 339 21.94 2.04 1.90
N VAL A 340 20.85 2.55 2.45
CA VAL A 340 20.75 3.00 3.83
C VAL A 340 19.96 1.96 4.62
N ALA A 341 20.51 1.49 5.73
CA ALA A 341 19.74 0.71 6.71
C ALA A 341 19.34 1.60 7.88
N TYR A 342 18.16 1.39 8.45
CA TYR A 342 17.77 1.99 9.71
C TYR A 342 17.20 0.97 10.69
N ALA A 343 17.69 1.07 11.93
CA ALA A 343 17.15 0.39 13.11
C ALA A 343 17.30 1.36 14.29
N GLY A 344 17.99 1.00 15.38
CA GLY A 344 18.26 1.93 16.50
C GLY A 344 19.15 3.13 16.13
N SER A 345 19.66 3.16 14.91
CA SER A 345 20.34 4.27 14.23
C SER A 345 20.21 4.07 12.72
N ALA A 346 20.33 5.15 11.93
CA ALA A 346 20.51 5.05 10.48
C ALA A 346 21.99 4.92 10.09
N GLY A 347 22.28 4.29 8.94
CA GLY A 347 23.65 4.17 8.42
C GLY A 347 23.74 3.74 6.94
N GLU A 348 24.77 4.24 6.26
CA GLU A 348 25.13 3.88 4.89
C GLU A 348 25.80 2.49 4.86
N VAL A 349 25.14 1.50 4.24
CA VAL A 349 25.58 0.10 4.13
C VAL A 349 26.27 -0.16 2.77
N LEU A 350 25.93 0.66 1.77
CA LEU A 350 26.54 0.68 0.45
C LEU A 350 26.58 2.13 -0.04
N GLU A 351 27.80 2.63 -0.26
CA GLU A 351 28.05 3.89 -0.97
C GLU A 351 27.54 3.79 -2.42
N PRO A 352 27.16 4.90 -3.08
CA PRO A 352 26.66 4.89 -4.46
C PRO A 352 27.51 4.02 -5.42
N THR A 353 26.87 2.99 -5.97
CA THR A 353 27.50 1.89 -6.71
C THR A 353 26.70 1.61 -7.98
N LYS A 354 27.35 1.62 -9.16
CA LYS A 354 26.67 1.36 -10.44
C LYS A 354 26.11 -0.07 -10.50
N ALA A 355 24.93 -0.23 -11.10
CA ALA A 355 24.22 -1.50 -11.23
C ALA A 355 25.01 -2.55 -12.03
N ALA A 356 25.99 -2.13 -12.83
CA ALA A 356 27.01 -2.99 -13.43
C ALA A 356 27.78 -3.84 -12.39
N ASP A 357 28.10 -3.29 -11.22
CA ASP A 357 28.82 -3.95 -10.12
C ASP A 357 27.87 -4.76 -9.22
N ARG A 358 26.94 -5.49 -9.84
CA ARG A 358 25.80 -6.18 -9.19
C ARG A 358 26.22 -7.07 -8.02
N ASP A 359 27.35 -7.77 -8.11
CA ASP A 359 27.84 -8.63 -7.02
C ASP A 359 28.19 -7.86 -5.74
N THR A 360 28.62 -6.59 -5.86
CA THR A 360 28.86 -5.68 -4.72
C THR A 360 27.54 -5.32 -4.05
N ILE A 361 26.52 -4.97 -4.84
CA ILE A 361 25.17 -4.61 -4.36
C ILE A 361 24.51 -5.82 -3.68
N LEU A 362 24.56 -6.99 -4.32
CA LEU A 362 24.03 -8.24 -3.75
C LEU A 362 24.77 -8.62 -2.46
N GLY A 363 26.10 -8.50 -2.46
CA GLY A 363 26.92 -8.75 -1.28
C GLY A 363 26.68 -7.75 -0.13
N ALA A 364 26.11 -6.57 -0.41
CA ALA A 364 25.66 -5.62 0.61
C ALA A 364 24.27 -5.99 1.15
N LEU A 365 23.31 -6.31 0.28
CA LEU A 365 21.98 -6.80 0.67
C LEU A 365 22.05 -8.06 1.53
N ASP A 366 22.99 -8.98 1.26
CA ASP A 366 23.15 -10.19 2.07
C ASP A 366 23.57 -9.91 3.51
N ARG A 367 24.33 -8.83 3.77
CA ARG A 367 24.83 -8.43 5.10
C ARG A 367 23.80 -7.71 5.98
N LEU A 368 22.60 -7.41 5.47
CA LEU A 368 21.54 -6.78 6.26
C LEU A 368 20.90 -7.81 7.21
N ASP A 369 20.99 -7.60 8.52
CA ASP A 369 20.32 -8.46 9.51
C ASP A 369 19.36 -7.65 10.38
N ALA A 370 18.22 -8.24 10.71
CA ALA A 370 17.15 -7.59 11.49
C ALA A 370 17.49 -7.56 12.99
N GLY A 371 17.45 -6.37 13.61
CA GLY A 371 17.68 -6.22 15.04
C GLY A 371 17.70 -4.78 15.56
N GLY A 372 17.16 -4.58 16.75
CA GLY A 372 17.06 -3.29 17.42
C GLY A 372 15.67 -2.65 17.33
N SER A 373 15.56 -1.44 17.88
CA SER A 373 14.41 -0.54 17.71
C SER A 373 14.44 0.13 16.33
N THR A 374 13.57 1.10 16.09
CA THR A 374 13.45 1.83 14.81
C THR A 374 13.91 3.29 14.96
N ALA A 375 14.32 3.95 13.86
CA ALA A 375 14.77 5.36 13.80
C ALA A 375 14.48 5.98 12.43
N GLY A 376 13.26 5.75 11.91
CA GLY A 376 12.88 6.00 10.52
C GLY A 376 13.27 7.37 9.95
N ALA A 377 13.05 8.47 10.68
CA ALA A 377 13.31 9.80 10.12
C ALA A 377 14.81 10.08 9.90
N GLN A 378 15.70 9.56 10.75
CA GLN A 378 17.16 9.64 10.49
C GLN A 378 17.54 8.84 9.25
N GLY A 379 16.81 7.75 8.96
CA GLY A 379 16.93 6.99 7.73
C GLY A 379 16.50 7.80 6.51
N ILE A 380 15.34 8.49 6.59
CA ILE A 380 14.81 9.35 5.53
C ILE A 380 15.77 10.53 5.26
N GLU A 381 16.16 11.29 6.29
CA GLU A 381 17.12 12.40 6.15
C GLU A 381 18.44 11.95 5.51
N LEU A 382 18.99 10.81 5.96
CA LEU A 382 20.22 10.26 5.39
C LEU A 382 20.02 9.81 3.95
N ALA A 383 18.92 9.10 3.64
CA ALA A 383 18.65 8.63 2.27
C ALA A 383 18.57 9.78 1.27
N TYR A 384 17.91 10.88 1.63
CA TYR A 384 17.91 12.08 0.79
C TYR A 384 19.29 12.77 0.72
N GLN A 385 20.08 12.79 1.79
CA GLN A 385 21.48 13.26 1.71
C GLN A 385 22.35 12.37 0.81
N ILE A 386 22.04 11.08 0.65
CA ILE A 386 22.69 10.23 -0.35
C ILE A 386 22.20 10.56 -1.76
N ALA A 387 20.88 10.71 -1.97
CA ALA A 387 20.32 11.10 -3.26
C ALA A 387 20.87 12.45 -3.75
N ASP A 388 21.01 13.43 -2.85
CA ASP A 388 21.65 14.74 -3.13
C ASP A 388 23.11 14.60 -3.61
N ARG A 389 23.84 13.57 -3.15
CA ARG A 389 25.21 13.26 -3.61
C ARG A 389 25.26 12.51 -4.93
N MET A 390 24.19 11.78 -5.27
CA MET A 390 24.05 11.03 -6.53
C MET A 390 23.50 11.90 -7.67
N ALA A 391 22.80 12.98 -7.35
CA ALA A 391 22.11 13.83 -8.33
C ALA A 391 23.06 14.42 -9.40
N ALA A 392 22.70 14.22 -10.67
CA ALA A 392 23.38 14.77 -11.84
C ALA A 392 22.36 15.24 -12.90
N ASP A 393 22.76 16.21 -13.74
CA ASP A 393 21.90 16.84 -14.74
C ASP A 393 21.27 15.81 -15.70
N GLY A 394 19.96 15.56 -15.55
CA GLY A 394 19.20 14.66 -16.41
C GLY A 394 19.10 13.20 -15.95
N GLU A 395 19.59 12.88 -14.74
CA GLU A 395 19.33 11.59 -14.07
C GLU A 395 18.12 11.73 -13.12
N VAL A 396 17.44 10.62 -12.78
CA VAL A 396 16.25 10.63 -11.90
C VAL A 396 16.57 9.99 -10.56
N GLY A 397 16.45 10.78 -9.48
CA GLY A 397 16.59 10.31 -8.10
C GLY A 397 15.28 9.72 -7.56
N ARG A 398 15.35 8.55 -6.92
CA ARG A 398 14.22 8.00 -6.14
C ARG A 398 14.70 7.23 -4.90
N VAL A 399 14.12 7.55 -3.75
CA VAL A 399 14.24 6.77 -2.52
C VAL A 399 13.18 5.66 -2.55
N LEU A 400 13.60 4.42 -2.35
CA LEU A 400 12.69 3.29 -2.15
C LEU A 400 12.77 2.85 -0.68
N LEU A 401 11.72 3.16 0.07
CA LEU A 401 11.59 2.95 1.50
C LEU A 401 10.88 1.61 1.77
N ALA A 402 11.54 0.66 2.42
CA ALA A 402 11.01 -0.68 2.64
C ALA A 402 10.92 -1.03 4.13
N THR A 403 9.71 -1.33 4.63
CA THR A 403 9.40 -1.47 6.08
C THR A 403 8.25 -2.44 6.35
N ASP A 404 8.00 -2.78 7.62
CA ASP A 404 6.76 -3.41 8.11
C ASP A 404 5.80 -2.44 8.84
N GLY A 405 6.07 -1.12 8.76
CA GLY A 405 5.11 -0.04 9.05
C GLY A 405 5.44 0.85 10.25
N ASP A 406 6.42 0.49 11.08
CA ASP A 406 6.69 1.19 12.35
C ASP A 406 7.48 2.51 12.20
N PHE A 407 6.81 3.54 11.66
CA PHE A 407 7.40 4.88 11.46
C PHE A 407 7.57 5.72 12.73
N ASN A 408 7.30 5.19 13.93
CA ASN A 408 7.11 5.95 15.17
C ASN A 408 8.34 6.71 15.74
N VAL A 409 9.46 6.84 15.00
CA VAL A 409 10.71 7.40 15.53
C VAL A 409 11.42 8.39 14.58
N GLY A 410 11.34 9.66 14.94
CA GLY A 410 12.38 10.66 14.65
C GLY A 410 11.85 12.07 14.34
N ILE A 411 10.87 12.19 13.44
CA ILE A 411 10.08 13.42 13.26
C ILE A 411 8.77 13.20 14.02
N HIS A 412 8.52 14.03 15.03
CA HIS A 412 7.38 13.90 15.94
C HIS A 412 6.08 14.55 15.41
N ASP A 413 6.10 15.03 14.17
CA ASP A 413 5.02 15.76 13.51
C ASP A 413 4.86 15.21 12.08
N PRO A 414 3.82 14.41 11.79
CA PRO A 414 3.62 13.82 10.47
C PRO A 414 3.49 14.85 9.34
N ASP A 415 3.03 16.07 9.62
CA ASP A 415 2.89 17.11 8.59
C ASP A 415 4.25 17.71 8.22
N ALA A 416 5.14 17.90 9.20
CA ALA A 416 6.53 18.31 8.94
C ALA A 416 7.34 17.28 8.12
N LEU A 417 6.98 15.99 8.20
CA LEU A 417 7.58 14.95 7.35
C LEU A 417 7.03 15.00 5.91
N LYS A 418 5.73 15.29 5.73
CA LYS A 418 5.13 15.53 4.40
C LYS A 418 5.77 16.74 3.72
N ASP A 419 5.84 17.87 4.42
CA ASP A 419 6.49 19.11 3.94
C ASP A 419 7.92 18.83 3.46
N PHE A 420 8.73 18.10 4.26
CA PHE A 420 10.10 17.73 3.89
C PHE A 420 10.18 16.84 2.65
N ILE A 421 9.25 15.89 2.47
CA ILE A 421 9.20 15.01 1.30
C ILE A 421 8.76 15.79 0.05
N ALA A 422 7.80 16.71 0.19
CA ALA A 422 7.36 17.61 -0.90
C ALA A 422 8.48 18.56 -1.34
N ASP A 423 9.17 19.23 -0.39
CA ASP A 423 10.37 20.02 -0.67
C ASP A 423 11.43 19.20 -1.45
N LYS A 424 11.58 17.92 -1.11
CA LYS A 424 12.55 17.03 -1.77
C LYS A 424 12.12 16.51 -3.13
N ARG A 425 10.84 16.21 -3.32
CA ARG A 425 10.23 15.96 -4.64
C ARG A 425 10.48 17.14 -5.57
N ASP A 426 10.27 18.36 -5.09
CA ASP A 426 10.45 19.59 -5.88
C ASP A 426 11.93 19.83 -6.25
N THR A 427 12.89 19.19 -5.54
CA THR A 427 14.32 19.10 -5.96
C THR A 427 14.64 17.95 -6.92
N GLY A 428 13.63 17.18 -7.36
CA GLY A 428 13.79 16.08 -8.33
C GLY A 428 14.10 14.70 -7.72
N THR A 429 13.95 14.51 -6.40
CA THR A 429 14.10 13.20 -5.75
C THR A 429 12.77 12.71 -5.19
N TYR A 430 12.21 11.67 -5.80
CA TYR A 430 10.91 11.10 -5.45
C TYR A 430 11.02 10.07 -4.30
N LEU A 431 9.89 9.75 -3.66
CA LEU A 431 9.77 8.67 -2.66
C LEU A 431 8.81 7.59 -3.15
N SER A 432 9.04 6.32 -2.82
CA SER A 432 8.03 5.26 -2.94
C SER A 432 8.23 4.21 -1.85
N ILE A 433 7.15 3.57 -1.42
CA ILE A 433 7.10 2.77 -0.19
C ILE A 433 6.72 1.32 -0.49
N LEU A 434 7.50 0.39 0.07
CA LEU A 434 7.33 -1.05 -0.06
C LEU A 434 7.03 -1.65 1.32
N GLY A 435 5.78 -1.97 1.59
CA GLY A 435 5.33 -2.58 2.85
C GLY A 435 5.47 -4.10 2.83
N PHE A 436 5.89 -4.70 3.95
CA PHE A 436 6.09 -6.16 4.09
C PHE A 436 5.49 -6.74 5.38
N GLY A 437 4.99 -7.98 5.33
CA GLY A 437 4.52 -8.74 6.49
C GLY A 437 3.30 -8.16 7.22
N ARG A 438 3.06 -8.56 8.47
CA ARG A 438 1.97 -8.01 9.33
C ARG A 438 2.53 -7.22 10.52
N GLY A 439 1.70 -6.33 11.06
CA GLY A 439 1.71 -6.03 12.50
C GLY A 439 1.44 -4.57 12.87
N ASN A 440 1.91 -3.61 12.07
CA ASN A 440 1.88 -2.18 12.44
C ASN A 440 1.84 -1.24 11.22
N LEU A 441 1.24 -1.68 10.12
CA LEU A 441 1.16 -0.92 8.87
C LEU A 441 0.09 0.17 9.00
N ASP A 442 0.51 1.38 9.36
CA ASP A 442 -0.28 2.60 9.17
C ASP A 442 -0.35 2.91 7.66
N ASP A 443 -1.37 2.31 7.03
CA ASP A 443 -1.68 2.44 5.60
C ASP A 443 -1.91 3.89 5.17
N ALA A 444 -2.53 4.70 6.05
CA ALA A 444 -2.79 6.12 5.79
C ALA A 444 -1.49 6.94 5.82
N THR A 445 -0.58 6.68 6.76
CA THR A 445 0.76 7.28 6.74
C THR A 445 1.57 6.84 5.52
N MET A 446 1.57 5.55 5.16
CA MET A 446 2.27 5.09 3.96
C MET A 446 1.75 5.75 2.67
N GLN A 447 0.43 5.81 2.48
CA GLN A 447 -0.20 6.46 1.33
C GLN A 447 0.15 7.96 1.30
N ALA A 448 0.00 8.67 2.43
CA ALA A 448 0.32 10.09 2.49
C ALA A 448 1.81 10.39 2.19
N LEU A 449 2.73 9.59 2.71
CA LEU A 449 4.18 9.76 2.46
C LEU A 449 4.55 9.45 1.01
N ALA A 450 3.91 8.47 0.37
CA ALA A 450 4.15 8.14 -1.03
C ALA A 450 3.62 9.24 -1.98
N GLN A 451 2.39 9.72 -1.74
CA GLN A 451 1.74 10.80 -2.50
C GLN A 451 2.55 12.11 -2.41
N ASN A 452 2.93 12.55 -1.21
CA ASN A 452 3.74 13.77 -1.05
C ASN A 452 5.12 13.68 -1.74
N GLY A 453 5.58 12.47 -2.08
CA GLY A 453 6.83 12.22 -2.80
C GLY A 453 6.66 11.86 -4.28
N ASN A 454 5.45 12.03 -4.86
CA ASN A 454 5.01 11.57 -6.19
C ASN A 454 5.54 10.16 -6.54
N GLY A 455 5.07 9.20 -5.74
CA GLY A 455 5.28 7.78 -5.95
C GLY A 455 4.27 6.93 -5.19
N GLN A 456 4.46 5.61 -5.22
CA GLN A 456 3.42 4.66 -4.84
C GLN A 456 3.72 3.92 -3.54
N ALA A 457 2.66 3.51 -2.84
CA ALA A 457 2.71 2.51 -1.79
C ALA A 457 2.38 1.13 -2.38
N ALA A 458 3.22 0.12 -2.13
CA ALA A 458 2.98 -1.24 -2.58
C ALA A 458 3.23 -2.24 -1.46
N TYR A 459 2.26 -3.13 -1.21
CA TYR A 459 2.35 -4.16 -0.18
C TYR A 459 2.75 -5.50 -0.79
N ILE A 460 3.92 -6.02 -0.41
CA ILE A 460 4.53 -7.23 -0.97
C ILE A 460 4.35 -8.40 0.01
N ASP A 461 3.28 -9.18 -0.19
CA ASP A 461 2.97 -10.39 0.59
C ASP A 461 3.75 -11.64 0.12
N THR A 462 4.29 -11.62 -1.10
CA THR A 462 4.83 -12.79 -1.80
C THR A 462 5.89 -12.41 -2.83
N LEU A 463 6.73 -13.38 -3.21
CA LEU A 463 7.68 -13.22 -4.32
C LEU A 463 6.99 -13.07 -5.70
N GLY A 464 5.71 -13.44 -5.78
CA GLY A 464 4.86 -13.14 -6.94
C GLY A 464 4.53 -11.65 -7.02
N GLU A 465 4.10 -11.05 -5.91
CA GLU A 465 3.87 -9.60 -5.85
C GLU A 465 5.15 -8.79 -6.04
N ALA A 466 6.26 -9.25 -5.46
CA ALA A 466 7.58 -8.65 -5.68
C ALA A 466 7.96 -8.58 -7.16
N ARG A 467 7.62 -9.61 -7.95
CA ARG A 467 7.80 -9.59 -9.42
C ARG A 467 6.85 -8.61 -10.07
N LYS A 468 5.56 -8.65 -9.74
CA LYS A 468 4.55 -7.74 -10.30
C LYS A 468 4.98 -6.28 -10.13
N VAL A 469 5.30 -5.87 -8.90
CA VAL A 469 5.65 -4.48 -8.55
C VAL A 469 7.04 -4.09 -9.08
N LEU A 470 8.08 -4.89 -8.84
CA LEU A 470 9.48 -4.48 -9.08
C LEU A 470 10.10 -5.00 -10.39
N VAL A 471 9.33 -5.71 -11.21
CA VAL A 471 9.73 -6.15 -12.56
C VAL A 471 8.65 -5.80 -13.57
N ASP A 472 7.43 -6.34 -13.42
CA ASP A 472 6.38 -6.22 -14.45
C ASP A 472 5.83 -4.78 -14.56
N GLN A 473 5.74 -4.05 -13.45
CA GLN A 473 5.22 -2.68 -13.35
C GLN A 473 6.30 -1.62 -13.05
N LEU A 474 7.59 -2.00 -13.04
CA LEU A 474 8.68 -1.17 -12.51
C LEU A 474 8.74 0.25 -13.11
N SER A 475 8.50 0.40 -14.43
CA SER A 475 8.48 1.72 -15.07
C SER A 475 7.47 2.70 -14.45
N GLY A 476 6.31 2.21 -14.04
CA GLY A 476 5.25 3.05 -13.46
C GLY A 476 5.45 3.40 -12.00
N VAL A 477 6.19 2.57 -11.25
CA VAL A 477 6.68 2.90 -9.90
C VAL A 477 7.76 3.99 -9.95
N LEU A 478 8.56 4.03 -11.01
CA LEU A 478 9.75 4.90 -11.10
C LEU A 478 9.50 6.24 -11.80
N TYR A 479 8.59 6.31 -12.77
CA TYR A 479 8.38 7.49 -13.63
C TYR A 479 6.91 7.94 -13.64
N PRO A 480 6.54 9.07 -13.01
CA PRO A 480 5.23 9.68 -13.19
C PRO A 480 5.10 10.25 -14.62
N LEU A 481 3.92 10.08 -15.22
CA LEU A 481 3.50 10.73 -16.48
C LEU A 481 2.72 12.01 -16.23
N ALA A 482 2.03 12.06 -15.10
CA ALA A 482 1.25 13.21 -14.65
C ALA A 482 1.00 13.17 -13.16
N ASP A 483 0.86 14.37 -12.63
CA ASP A 483 0.42 14.66 -11.28
C ASP A 483 -1.02 15.21 -11.34
N ASP A 484 -1.69 15.29 -10.19
CA ASP A 484 -2.95 16.03 -10.05
C ASP A 484 -4.10 15.47 -10.92
N VAL A 485 -4.13 14.14 -11.08
CA VAL A 485 -5.00 13.48 -12.07
C VAL A 485 -6.41 13.27 -11.52
N LYS A 486 -7.33 14.12 -11.99
CA LYS A 486 -8.71 14.23 -11.51
C LYS A 486 -9.68 13.77 -12.58
N ILE A 487 -10.65 12.96 -12.17
CA ILE A 487 -11.74 12.50 -13.04
C ILE A 487 -13.04 13.17 -12.60
N GLN A 488 -13.76 13.78 -13.53
CA GLN A 488 -15.12 14.25 -13.36
C GLN A 488 -16.03 13.64 -14.44
N ILE A 489 -17.22 13.20 -14.04
CA ILE A 489 -18.26 12.71 -14.94
C ILE A 489 -19.53 13.49 -14.69
N GLU A 490 -20.19 13.94 -15.76
CA GLU A 490 -21.48 14.62 -15.73
C GLU A 490 -22.49 13.73 -16.45
N PHE A 491 -23.38 13.07 -15.70
CA PHE A 491 -24.39 12.15 -16.24
C PHE A 491 -25.61 12.92 -16.78
N ASN A 492 -26.20 12.42 -17.87
CA ASN A 492 -27.36 13.03 -18.53
C ASN A 492 -28.66 12.64 -17.78
N PRO A 493 -29.35 13.58 -17.10
CA PRO A 493 -30.56 13.28 -16.33
C PRO A 493 -31.77 12.91 -17.19
N THR A 494 -31.70 13.03 -18.53
CA THR A 494 -32.73 12.50 -19.44
C THR A 494 -32.59 11.00 -19.69
N GLN A 495 -31.37 10.46 -19.54
CA GLN A 495 -31.03 9.06 -19.86
C GLN A 495 -30.77 8.22 -18.59
N ILE A 496 -30.13 8.80 -17.57
CA ILE A 496 -29.75 8.13 -16.32
C ILE A 496 -30.51 8.76 -15.14
N ALA A 497 -31.31 7.96 -14.42
CA ALA A 497 -32.06 8.41 -13.26
C ALA A 497 -31.19 8.45 -11.99
N GLU A 498 -30.35 7.45 -11.81
CA GLU A 498 -29.55 7.22 -10.60
C GLU A 498 -28.17 6.67 -10.97
N TYR A 499 -27.16 6.89 -10.13
CA TYR A 499 -25.85 6.24 -10.26
C TYR A 499 -25.14 6.04 -8.92
N ARG A 500 -24.15 5.13 -8.90
CA ARG A 500 -23.15 5.01 -7.84
C ARG A 500 -21.79 4.66 -8.41
N LEU A 501 -20.72 5.19 -7.82
CA LEU A 501 -19.35 4.73 -8.03
C LEU A 501 -19.15 3.44 -7.22
N ILE A 502 -18.43 2.46 -7.75
CA ILE A 502 -18.08 1.22 -7.05
C ILE A 502 -16.63 1.33 -6.59
N GLY A 503 -16.42 1.44 -5.28
CA GLY A 503 -15.12 1.78 -4.69
C GLY A 503 -14.86 3.29 -4.70
N TYR A 504 -13.57 3.64 -4.62
CA TYR A 504 -13.02 5.02 -4.61
C TYR A 504 -13.62 5.94 -3.52
N GLU A 505 -14.27 5.41 -2.48
CA GLU A 505 -15.00 6.25 -1.52
C GLU A 505 -14.09 7.28 -0.84
N THR A 506 -12.92 6.83 -0.37
CA THR A 506 -11.86 7.63 0.26
C THR A 506 -11.23 8.66 -0.68
N ARG A 507 -11.50 8.59 -2.00
CA ARG A 507 -10.90 9.43 -3.05
C ARG A 507 -11.92 10.38 -3.70
N THR A 508 -13.11 10.49 -3.14
CA THR A 508 -14.16 11.44 -3.58
C THR A 508 -13.70 12.89 -3.41
N LEU A 509 -13.88 13.72 -4.44
CA LEU A 509 -13.55 15.15 -4.42
C LEU A 509 -14.81 16.02 -4.56
N ALA A 510 -14.76 17.28 -4.13
CA ALA A 510 -15.87 18.21 -4.38
C ALA A 510 -15.90 18.64 -5.87
N ARG A 511 -17.06 19.11 -6.34
CA ARG A 511 -17.26 19.47 -7.76
C ARG A 511 -16.38 20.66 -8.17
N GLU A 512 -16.14 21.57 -7.23
CA GLU A 512 -15.24 22.72 -7.35
C GLU A 512 -13.75 22.32 -7.46
N ASP A 513 -13.32 21.25 -6.78
CA ASP A 513 -11.92 20.82 -6.71
C ASP A 513 -11.38 20.37 -8.08
N PHE A 514 -12.26 19.86 -8.95
CA PHE A 514 -11.91 19.54 -10.34
C PHE A 514 -11.32 20.73 -11.11
N ASN A 515 -11.68 21.97 -10.75
CA ASN A 515 -11.16 23.18 -11.39
C ASN A 515 -10.10 23.91 -10.55
N ASN A 516 -9.68 23.31 -9.43
CA ASN A 516 -8.75 23.91 -8.48
C ASN A 516 -7.38 23.22 -8.58
N ASP A 517 -6.45 23.82 -9.31
CA ASP A 517 -5.06 23.36 -9.46
C ASP A 517 -4.22 23.45 -8.15
N LYS A 518 -4.87 23.67 -7.00
CA LYS A 518 -4.30 23.68 -5.65
C LYS A 518 -4.79 22.55 -4.73
N VAL A 519 -5.77 21.77 -5.16
CA VAL A 519 -6.18 20.54 -4.45
C VAL A 519 -5.35 19.44 -5.06
N ASP A 520 -4.50 18.81 -4.28
CA ASP A 520 -3.65 17.70 -4.73
C ASP A 520 -4.51 16.49 -5.14
N ALA A 521 -4.06 15.71 -6.14
CA ALA A 521 -4.70 14.47 -6.55
C ALA A 521 -3.67 13.49 -7.15
N GLY A 522 -3.99 12.20 -7.05
CA GLY A 522 -3.07 11.10 -7.33
C GLY A 522 -2.48 11.09 -8.74
N GLU A 523 -1.32 10.45 -8.84
CA GLU A 523 -0.47 10.41 -10.02
C GLU A 523 -0.77 9.18 -10.90
N ILE A 524 -0.35 9.24 -12.17
CA ILE A 524 -0.30 8.05 -13.03
C ILE A 524 1.14 7.82 -13.50
N GLY A 525 1.66 6.62 -13.25
CA GLY A 525 2.98 6.17 -13.70
C GLY A 525 3.06 5.76 -15.17
N ALA A 526 4.29 5.68 -15.70
CA ALA A 526 4.57 5.18 -17.04
C ALA A 526 4.02 3.75 -17.25
N GLY A 527 3.15 3.59 -18.25
CA GLY A 527 2.45 2.33 -18.52
C GLY A 527 1.35 1.95 -17.53
N HIS A 528 1.12 2.75 -16.48
CA HIS A 528 0.04 2.46 -15.53
C HIS A 528 -1.33 2.62 -16.19
N GLN A 529 -2.27 1.89 -15.60
CA GLN A 529 -3.61 1.70 -16.11
C GLN A 529 -4.57 1.67 -14.94
N VAL A 530 -5.68 2.39 -15.08
CA VAL A 530 -6.68 2.53 -14.03
C VAL A 530 -8.06 2.22 -14.58
N THR A 531 -8.89 1.63 -13.75
CA THR A 531 -10.27 1.26 -14.05
C THR A 531 -11.19 1.84 -12.98
N ALA A 532 -12.14 2.68 -13.39
CA ALA A 532 -13.27 3.10 -12.56
C ALA A 532 -14.57 2.47 -13.09
N ILE A 533 -15.48 2.08 -12.20
CA ILE A 533 -16.75 1.43 -12.56
C ILE A 533 -17.89 2.13 -11.83
N TYR A 534 -18.86 2.61 -12.60
CA TYR A 534 -20.14 3.10 -12.10
C TYR A 534 -21.23 2.08 -12.38
N GLU A 535 -22.17 1.89 -11.45
CA GLU A 535 -23.48 1.34 -11.76
C GLU A 535 -24.45 2.51 -11.98
N VAL A 536 -25.17 2.49 -13.11
CA VAL A 536 -26.12 3.52 -13.52
C VAL A 536 -27.49 2.91 -13.79
N THR A 537 -28.56 3.59 -13.38
CA THR A 537 -29.94 3.17 -13.61
C THR A 537 -30.55 4.00 -14.75
N PRO A 538 -30.85 3.40 -15.93
CA PRO A 538 -31.52 4.12 -17.01
C PRO A 538 -32.91 4.63 -16.61
N VAL A 539 -33.31 5.79 -17.15
CA VAL A 539 -34.63 6.40 -16.91
C VAL A 539 -35.73 5.46 -17.41
N GLY A 540 -36.68 5.14 -16.53
CA GLY A 540 -37.78 4.23 -16.82
C GLY A 540 -37.47 2.75 -16.59
N SER A 541 -36.31 2.41 -16.02
CA SER A 541 -36.02 1.05 -15.55
C SER A 541 -36.84 0.68 -14.29
N ASP A 542 -37.25 -0.58 -14.19
CA ASP A 542 -37.88 -1.14 -12.98
C ASP A 542 -36.90 -1.25 -11.79
N ALA A 543 -35.61 -1.00 -11.99
CA ALA A 543 -34.58 -1.04 -10.93
C ALA A 543 -34.31 0.33 -10.26
N VAL A 544 -35.07 1.38 -10.58
CA VAL A 544 -34.98 2.69 -9.89
C VAL A 544 -35.37 2.53 -8.42
N LEU A 545 -34.50 2.96 -7.50
CA LEU A 545 -34.68 2.78 -6.06
C LEU A 545 -35.31 3.99 -5.35
N THR A 546 -35.43 5.13 -6.02
CA THR A 546 -35.96 6.38 -5.45
C THR A 546 -37.28 6.84 -6.12
N ASP A 547 -38.22 7.31 -5.29
CA ASP A 547 -39.48 7.91 -5.76
C ASP A 547 -39.22 9.28 -6.41
N ALA A 548 -39.68 9.46 -7.65
CA ALA A 548 -39.58 10.75 -8.35
C ALA A 548 -40.26 11.89 -7.58
N LEU A 549 -39.52 12.99 -7.34
CA LEU A 549 -40.01 14.14 -6.58
C LEU A 549 -41.27 14.77 -7.21
N ARG A 550 -42.42 14.63 -6.52
CA ARG A 550 -43.75 15.12 -6.92
C ARG A 550 -43.83 16.56 -7.45
N TYR A 551 -42.89 17.42 -7.06
CA TYR A 551 -42.88 18.85 -7.38
C TYR A 551 -41.64 19.30 -8.17
N ALA A 552 -40.72 18.39 -8.50
CA ALA A 552 -39.60 18.70 -9.39
C ALA A 552 -40.08 18.70 -10.85
N PRO A 553 -39.49 19.54 -11.72
CA PRO A 553 -39.67 19.40 -13.16
C PRO A 553 -38.94 18.14 -13.64
N SER A 554 -39.60 17.29 -14.42
CA SER A 554 -38.92 16.27 -15.22
C SER A 554 -38.11 16.97 -16.33
N PRO A 555 -36.88 16.52 -16.65
CA PRO A 555 -36.13 17.08 -17.77
C PRO A 555 -36.78 16.67 -19.10
N ASP A 556 -36.79 17.58 -20.08
CA ASP A 556 -37.24 17.28 -21.44
C ASP A 556 -36.25 16.32 -22.13
N ALA A 557 -36.73 15.24 -22.73
CA ALA A 557 -35.89 14.29 -23.44
C ALA A 557 -35.21 14.93 -24.67
N ASP A 558 -33.88 14.87 -24.71
CA ASP A 558 -33.06 15.47 -25.77
C ASP A 558 -33.04 14.66 -27.07
N GLY A 559 -33.31 13.35 -26.98
CA GLY A 559 -33.20 12.41 -28.10
C GLY A 559 -31.76 12.02 -28.45
N SER A 560 -30.82 12.19 -27.50
CA SER A 560 -29.43 11.75 -27.62
C SER A 560 -29.24 10.34 -27.08
N ASP A 561 -28.31 9.57 -27.66
CA ASP A 561 -27.83 8.31 -27.08
C ASP A 561 -26.69 8.52 -26.04
N GLU A 562 -26.37 9.80 -25.75
CA GLU A 562 -25.32 10.21 -24.80
C GLU A 562 -25.84 10.18 -23.35
N ILE A 563 -25.32 9.23 -22.56
CA ILE A 563 -25.71 9.01 -21.15
C ILE A 563 -24.93 9.88 -20.16
N GLY A 564 -23.86 10.53 -20.61
CA GLY A 564 -23.03 11.40 -19.80
C GLY A 564 -21.72 11.77 -20.48
N PHE A 565 -20.86 12.51 -19.78
CA PHE A 565 -19.66 13.11 -20.35
C PHE A 565 -18.48 13.02 -19.36
N LEU A 566 -17.40 12.38 -19.79
CA LEU A 566 -16.14 12.22 -19.05
C LEU A 566 -15.22 13.41 -19.28
N LYS A 567 -14.67 13.94 -18.19
CA LYS A 567 -13.66 15.01 -18.15
C LYS A 567 -12.49 14.52 -17.32
N LEU A 568 -11.34 14.33 -17.96
CA LEU A 568 -10.07 13.91 -17.34
C LEU A 568 -9.13 15.12 -17.31
N ARG A 569 -8.64 15.48 -16.13
CA ARG A 569 -7.70 16.59 -15.95
C ARG A 569 -6.39 16.07 -15.35
N TYR A 570 -5.26 16.63 -15.79
CA TYR A 570 -3.93 16.25 -15.31
C TYR A 570 -2.93 17.42 -15.44
N LYS A 571 -1.88 17.44 -14.62
CA LYS A 571 -0.66 18.25 -14.82
C LYS A 571 0.46 17.36 -15.33
N ARG A 572 1.41 17.85 -16.12
CA ARG A 572 2.66 17.10 -16.35
C ARG A 572 3.62 17.31 -15.16
N PRO A 573 4.58 16.38 -14.93
CA PRO A 573 5.56 16.52 -13.85
C PRO A 573 6.27 17.88 -13.90
N GLY A 574 6.04 18.71 -12.88
CA GLY A 574 6.59 20.07 -12.78
C GLY A 574 5.89 21.17 -13.60
N GLU A 575 4.70 20.93 -14.16
CA GLU A 575 3.86 21.97 -14.78
C GLU A 575 2.73 22.43 -13.83
N ASP A 576 2.72 23.71 -13.41
CA ASP A 576 1.67 24.28 -12.53
C ASP A 576 0.24 24.25 -13.12
N VAL A 577 0.11 24.09 -14.45
CA VAL A 577 -1.13 24.33 -15.20
C VAL A 577 -1.70 23.03 -15.75
N SER A 578 -2.94 22.72 -15.41
CA SER A 578 -3.57 21.48 -15.85
C SER A 578 -4.06 21.51 -17.30
N THR A 579 -4.00 20.35 -17.95
CA THR A 579 -4.60 20.06 -19.26
C THR A 579 -5.89 19.26 -19.07
N LEU A 580 -6.88 19.51 -19.93
CA LEU A 580 -8.19 18.86 -19.94
C LEU A 580 -8.35 17.98 -21.18
N ILE A 581 -8.83 16.75 -20.97
CA ILE A 581 -9.33 15.82 -22.00
C ILE A 581 -10.82 15.61 -21.74
N GLU A 582 -11.62 15.60 -22.81
CA GLU A 582 -13.07 15.43 -22.74
C GLU A 582 -13.52 14.28 -23.65
N THR A 583 -14.51 13.50 -23.23
CA THR A 583 -15.00 12.31 -23.96
C THR A 583 -16.48 12.03 -23.66
N PRO A 584 -17.38 12.04 -24.65
CA PRO A 584 -18.79 11.72 -24.44
C PRO A 584 -18.99 10.21 -24.22
N ILE A 585 -19.96 9.86 -23.39
CA ILE A 585 -20.31 8.48 -23.01
C ILE A 585 -21.63 8.10 -23.68
N MET A 586 -21.59 7.13 -24.59
CA MET A 586 -22.75 6.66 -25.34
C MET A 586 -23.34 5.38 -24.73
N SER A 587 -24.66 5.19 -24.83
CA SER A 587 -25.33 3.93 -24.52
C SER A 587 -25.03 2.88 -25.59
N ASP A 588 -24.05 2.00 -25.35
CA ASP A 588 -23.65 0.95 -26.29
C ASP A 588 -23.19 -0.30 -25.53
N ALA A 589 -24.16 -1.00 -24.93
CA ALA A 589 -23.93 -2.11 -24.00
C ALA A 589 -23.33 -3.37 -24.66
N ASP A 590 -23.39 -3.46 -25.99
CA ASP A 590 -22.94 -4.63 -26.77
C ASP A 590 -21.41 -4.62 -27.03
N LYS A 591 -20.70 -3.55 -26.64
CA LYS A 591 -19.23 -3.43 -26.80
C LYS A 591 -18.39 -4.11 -25.71
N ALA A 592 -19.03 -4.75 -24.72
CA ALA A 592 -18.37 -5.35 -23.58
C ALA A 592 -17.50 -6.57 -23.96
N GLY A 593 -16.18 -6.46 -23.78
CA GLY A 593 -15.23 -7.56 -23.98
C GLY A 593 -14.99 -8.39 -22.71
N SER A 594 -14.06 -9.35 -22.82
CA SER A 594 -13.58 -10.15 -21.67
C SER A 594 -13.01 -9.27 -20.56
N GLU A 595 -12.32 -8.20 -20.92
CA GLU A 595 -11.62 -7.31 -19.97
C GLU A 595 -12.61 -6.61 -19.04
N GLN A 596 -13.71 -6.10 -19.59
CA GLN A 596 -14.78 -5.48 -18.81
C GLN A 596 -15.53 -6.50 -17.96
N GLN A 597 -15.87 -7.65 -18.55
CA GLN A 597 -16.52 -8.75 -17.80
C GLN A 597 -15.64 -9.29 -16.65
N PHE A 598 -14.31 -9.26 -16.80
CA PHE A 598 -13.39 -9.64 -15.73
C PHE A 598 -13.34 -8.57 -14.64
N ALA A 599 -13.22 -7.29 -15.01
CA ALA A 599 -13.28 -6.17 -14.07
C ALA A 599 -14.56 -6.18 -13.23
N ALA A 600 -15.73 -6.44 -13.83
CA ALA A 600 -16.98 -6.58 -13.10
C ALA A 600 -17.07 -7.84 -12.22
N ALA A 601 -16.41 -8.95 -12.58
CA ALA A 601 -16.32 -10.11 -11.71
C ALA A 601 -15.50 -9.82 -10.43
N ILE A 602 -14.40 -9.06 -10.57
CA ILE A 602 -13.61 -8.58 -9.43
C ILE A 602 -14.39 -7.55 -8.60
N ALA A 603 -15.07 -6.60 -9.25
CA ALA A 603 -15.88 -5.59 -8.56
C ALA A 603 -17.06 -6.22 -7.79
N GLY A 604 -17.74 -7.20 -8.37
CA GLY A 604 -18.76 -7.99 -7.67
C GLY A 604 -18.18 -8.78 -6.51
N PHE A 605 -17.01 -9.41 -6.68
CA PHE A 605 -16.34 -10.15 -5.60
C PHE A 605 -15.91 -9.24 -4.43
N GLY A 606 -15.38 -8.05 -4.70
CA GLY A 606 -15.06 -7.06 -3.66
C GLY A 606 -16.31 -6.62 -2.87
N GLN A 607 -17.42 -6.36 -3.56
CA GLN A 607 -18.70 -6.04 -2.92
C GLN A 607 -19.27 -7.19 -2.08
N LEU A 608 -19.12 -8.45 -2.52
CA LEU A 608 -19.47 -9.63 -1.70
C LEU A 608 -18.66 -9.69 -0.40
N LEU A 609 -17.35 -9.42 -0.47
CA LEU A 609 -16.47 -9.38 0.70
C LEU A 609 -16.76 -8.18 1.63
N ARG A 610 -17.33 -7.08 1.11
CA ARG A 610 -17.84 -5.93 1.90
C ARG A 610 -19.25 -6.17 2.49
N GLU A 611 -19.92 -7.27 2.13
CA GLU A 611 -21.32 -7.57 2.49
C GLU A 611 -22.31 -6.50 1.94
N ASP A 612 -22.03 -5.96 0.74
CA ASP A 612 -22.77 -4.83 0.13
C ASP A 612 -24.20 -5.17 -0.31
N LYS A 613 -25.15 -4.31 0.11
CA LYS A 613 -26.60 -4.45 -0.10
C LYS A 613 -27.09 -4.42 -1.57
N TYR A 614 -26.24 -4.09 -2.53
CA TYR A 614 -26.65 -3.79 -3.92
C TYR A 614 -26.66 -5.00 -4.86
N LEU A 615 -26.21 -6.17 -4.40
CA LEU A 615 -25.99 -7.36 -5.24
C LEU A 615 -27.21 -8.30 -5.34
N GLY A 616 -28.26 -8.06 -4.54
CA GLY A 616 -29.46 -8.90 -4.53
C GLY A 616 -29.15 -10.35 -4.17
N ASP A 617 -29.51 -11.28 -5.07
CA ASP A 617 -29.29 -12.72 -4.92
C ASP A 617 -27.95 -13.21 -5.54
N TRP A 618 -27.08 -12.32 -6.04
CA TRP A 618 -25.82 -12.68 -6.72
C TRP A 618 -24.78 -13.24 -5.75
N THR A 619 -24.09 -14.33 -6.13
CA THR A 619 -23.26 -15.13 -5.20
C THR A 619 -21.78 -15.22 -5.60
N TYR A 620 -20.95 -15.77 -4.71
CA TYR A 620 -19.56 -16.13 -5.06
C TYR A 620 -19.49 -17.09 -6.25
N SER A 621 -20.43 -18.04 -6.38
CA SER A 621 -20.51 -18.93 -7.54
C SER A 621 -20.74 -18.18 -8.86
N ASP A 622 -21.52 -17.09 -8.84
CA ASP A 622 -21.74 -16.24 -10.01
C ASP A 622 -20.50 -15.39 -10.34
N ALA A 623 -19.81 -14.87 -9.32
CA ALA A 623 -18.52 -14.20 -9.48
C ALA A 623 -17.47 -15.14 -10.10
N ILE A 624 -17.39 -16.37 -9.60
CA ILE A 624 -16.52 -17.44 -10.10
C ILE A 624 -16.90 -17.77 -11.56
N ALA A 625 -18.19 -17.94 -11.87
CA ALA A 625 -18.65 -18.25 -13.23
C ALA A 625 -18.26 -17.14 -14.22
N LEU A 626 -18.52 -15.87 -13.88
CA LEU A 626 -18.17 -14.72 -14.69
C LEU A 626 -16.64 -14.64 -14.90
N ALA A 627 -15.85 -14.69 -13.82
CA ALA A 627 -14.39 -14.62 -13.87
C ALA A 627 -13.74 -15.77 -14.66
N ASN A 628 -14.30 -16.99 -14.63
CA ASN A 628 -13.81 -18.09 -15.46
C ASN A 628 -14.14 -17.88 -16.95
N GLY A 629 -15.33 -17.33 -17.27
CA GLY A 629 -15.73 -17.00 -18.64
C GLY A 629 -14.93 -15.84 -19.25
N SER A 630 -14.57 -14.86 -18.44
CA SER A 630 -13.91 -13.61 -18.86
C SER A 630 -12.40 -13.57 -18.66
N LYS A 631 -11.80 -14.62 -18.07
CA LYS A 631 -10.39 -14.64 -17.63
C LYS A 631 -9.37 -14.16 -18.68
N GLY A 632 -9.60 -14.41 -19.97
CA GLY A 632 -8.70 -13.99 -21.05
C GLY A 632 -7.28 -14.58 -20.95
N ASP A 633 -6.32 -13.91 -21.59
CA ASP A 633 -4.89 -14.22 -21.46
C ASP A 633 -4.38 -13.87 -20.05
N ASP A 634 -3.51 -14.72 -19.52
CA ASP A 634 -3.05 -14.65 -18.13
C ASP A 634 -1.66 -15.32 -18.01
N PRO A 635 -0.60 -14.68 -18.55
CA PRO A 635 0.72 -15.31 -18.67
C PRO A 635 1.40 -15.55 -17.32
N TYR A 636 1.00 -14.83 -16.28
CA TYR A 636 1.57 -14.90 -14.93
C TYR A 636 0.66 -15.61 -13.91
N GLY A 637 -0.59 -15.90 -14.27
CA GLY A 637 -1.55 -16.62 -13.42
C GLY A 637 -2.30 -15.75 -12.41
N TYR A 638 -2.18 -14.42 -12.48
CA TYR A 638 -2.86 -13.48 -11.57
C TYR A 638 -4.38 -13.65 -11.64
N ARG A 639 -4.97 -13.73 -12.84
CA ARG A 639 -6.44 -13.87 -13.01
C ARG A 639 -6.93 -15.27 -12.59
N ALA A 640 -6.12 -16.31 -12.76
CA ALA A 640 -6.39 -17.66 -12.24
C ALA A 640 -6.26 -17.77 -10.70
N GLU A 641 -5.35 -17.00 -10.08
CA GLU A 641 -5.29 -16.87 -8.63
C GLU A 641 -6.56 -16.21 -8.08
N ALA A 642 -7.04 -15.13 -8.70
CA ALA A 642 -8.28 -14.45 -8.29
C ALA A 642 -9.49 -15.42 -8.22
N VAL A 643 -9.68 -16.22 -9.27
CA VAL A 643 -10.70 -17.29 -9.31
C VAL A 643 -10.52 -18.32 -8.18
N THR A 644 -9.28 -18.59 -7.77
CA THR A 644 -8.97 -19.50 -6.66
C THR A 644 -9.27 -18.86 -5.30
N LEU A 645 -9.03 -17.56 -5.15
CA LEU A 645 -9.39 -16.79 -3.96
C LEU A 645 -10.91 -16.63 -3.81
N MET A 646 -11.65 -16.45 -4.91
CA MET A 646 -13.13 -16.45 -4.88
C MET A 646 -13.70 -17.77 -4.36
N ARG A 647 -13.17 -18.92 -4.83
CA ARG A 647 -13.53 -20.26 -4.32
C ARG A 647 -13.15 -20.45 -2.85
N LEU A 648 -12.04 -19.86 -2.43
CA LEU A 648 -11.61 -19.88 -1.03
C LEU A 648 -12.56 -19.07 -0.15
N ALA A 649 -12.94 -17.85 -0.55
CA ALA A 649 -13.95 -17.04 0.12
C ALA A 649 -15.32 -17.74 0.18
N GLU A 650 -15.75 -18.38 -0.92
CA GLU A 650 -16.96 -19.21 -0.97
C GLU A 650 -16.89 -20.33 0.09
N SER A 651 -15.81 -21.12 0.11
CA SER A 651 -15.64 -22.20 1.10
C SER A 651 -15.47 -21.74 2.56
N LEU A 652 -15.09 -20.48 2.80
CA LEU A 652 -14.96 -19.88 4.12
C LEU A 652 -16.25 -19.15 4.58
N SER A 653 -17.25 -19.05 3.70
CA SER A 653 -18.55 -18.41 3.96
C SER A 653 -19.72 -19.40 4.14
N ASN A 654 -19.45 -20.72 4.09
CA ASN A 654 -20.44 -21.81 4.14
C ASN A 654 -20.30 -22.68 5.40
#